data_AF-T1J9R7-F1
#
_entry.id   AF-T1J9R7-F1
#
_cell.length_a   1.000
_cell.length_b   1.000
_cell.length_c   1.000
_cell.angle_alpha   90.00
_cell.angle_beta   90.00
_cell.angle_gamma   90.00
#
_symmetry.space_group_name_H-M   'P 1'
#
loop_
_entity.id
_entity.type
_entity.pdbx_description
1 polymer ?
#
loop_
_entity_poly.entity_id
_entity_poly.type
_entity_poly.pdbx_seq_one_letter_code
_entity_poly.pdbx_strand_id
1 'polypeptide(L)'
;MNFIYIYSMFVCIFFNYSSVASRKTKINEYITLSRHERSFLFGSGRKVPKYQLVYLPVFDGRQSKTLKRQVETNCQPFNLNITAFGQELELELTPNQHITNDNLLLVTRTNEKTLNKSNIISDSLNGCHYHGEVITLPGGKVALSLHRGYTGIIVPTVGEHWLVHPAPRRIRNRHLVDAKVPHIIYKKENSEISECGHTYSNLTREKRSFHTSYSSSNQLSIETAVFVDKDMYNLMKTSFPADPEHGVMEVVLAMINAAELLFQAESLETNIKLTLVQLEIQKTEFEGLKRSANIDEYLKNFCSWQKKINPNNDDDPLHWDHALLLTGSNLYSQDKEGKQNNQVVGLAPVSGMCLFGNSCSVNEGGHFEAVYVIAHELGHSMGMQHDGPQNSNKCDKNKFIMSPTLGSGKTTWSACSREYLLRFLRSAQARCLWDQGFSPQHLNHQRNTLLPGQRFHPDQQCRLKFGSASMKDPTQPLDKICQDLQCLTNNYPLTSHPALEGSFCGENKYCRSGNCVLRPLEISLRPINGGWGQWSPFGPCASSCLSSNDGQLSSEGIMLSTRRCDNPHPEHSGKPCKGKHHRYKLCHLSHLCPKLNQLSISDYATHICSAAAASNEQLTGSGEQLEHPDVNKACSVWCLTKTGETISRNWKFPDGTQCKMGNVTDVVKMYCVEGMCEVFEENELSE
;
A
#
# COMPACT_ATOMS: atom_id res chain seq x y z
N MET A 1 51.41 -28.96 82.02
CA MET A 1 52.45 -28.94 80.96
C MET A 1 51.71 -28.86 79.65
N ASN A 2 51.55 -27.66 79.08
CA ASN A 2 52.53 -27.01 78.20
C ASN A 2 52.83 -27.84 76.95
N PHE A 3 52.85 -27.32 75.73
CA PHE A 3 52.66 -25.98 75.14
C PHE A 3 52.67 -26.31 73.62
N ILE A 4 51.64 -25.93 72.87
CA ILE A 4 51.75 -24.95 71.77
C ILE A 4 52.21 -25.49 70.39
N TYR A 5 51.43 -25.07 69.37
CA TYR A 5 51.72 -24.95 67.92
C TYR A 5 51.63 -26.22 67.04
N ILE A 6 51.17 -26.21 65.78
CA ILE A 6 50.79 -25.15 64.82
C ILE A 6 49.90 -25.78 63.72
N TYR A 7 48.96 -24.97 63.23
CA TYR A 7 48.25 -24.97 61.93
C TYR A 7 48.35 -26.19 60.99
N SER A 8 47.17 -26.58 60.48
CA SER A 8 46.91 -27.36 59.25
C SER A 8 46.61 -28.85 59.42
N MET A 9 45.47 -29.23 60.03
CA MET A 9 44.68 -30.42 59.64
C MET A 9 43.38 -30.64 60.46
N PHE A 10 42.53 -29.61 60.65
CA PHE A 10 41.19 -29.83 61.28
C PHE A 10 40.10 -28.87 60.73
N VAL A 11 39.98 -28.77 59.40
CA VAL A 11 38.82 -28.13 58.74
C VAL A 11 38.27 -29.07 57.67
N CYS A 12 37.66 -30.16 58.11
CA CYS A 12 36.72 -30.97 57.31
C CYS A 12 35.91 -31.82 58.29
N ILE A 13 34.59 -31.61 58.42
CA ILE A 13 33.60 -32.46 59.14
C ILE A 13 32.98 -31.87 60.45
N PHE A 14 32.79 -30.54 60.60
CA PHE A 14 31.87 -30.01 61.65
C PHE A 14 31.04 -28.77 61.27
N PHE A 15 30.53 -28.71 60.03
CA PHE A 15 29.38 -27.86 59.70
C PHE A 15 28.37 -28.65 58.85
N ASN A 16 27.71 -29.60 59.49
CA ASN A 16 26.52 -30.29 58.99
C ASN A 16 25.46 -30.28 60.09
N TYR A 17 24.80 -29.12 60.26
CA TYR A 17 23.38 -28.93 60.58
C TYR A 17 23.16 -27.44 60.83
N SER A 18 22.09 -26.87 60.25
CA SER A 18 21.69 -25.45 60.26
C SER A 18 22.12 -24.58 59.07
N SER A 19 21.63 -24.88 57.86
CA SER A 19 21.32 -23.82 56.88
C SER A 19 20.30 -24.25 55.82
N VAL A 20 19.13 -24.74 56.23
CA VAL A 20 17.95 -24.83 55.35
C VAL A 20 16.94 -23.79 55.83
N ALA A 21 17.30 -22.51 55.70
CA ALA A 21 16.39 -21.37 55.71
C ALA A 21 17.20 -20.10 55.44
N SER A 22 17.10 -19.61 54.21
CA SER A 22 17.30 -18.21 53.76
C SER A 22 18.01 -18.16 52.41
N ARG A 23 17.28 -18.50 51.34
CA ARG A 23 17.55 -17.93 50.02
C ARG A 23 16.51 -16.83 49.79
N LYS A 24 16.78 -15.64 50.33
CA LYS A 24 16.21 -14.41 49.79
C LYS A 24 17.29 -13.65 49.02
N THR A 25 16.90 -13.22 47.83
CA THR A 25 17.37 -12.05 47.06
C THR A 25 18.78 -12.01 46.48
N LYS A 26 18.87 -12.29 45.17
CA LYS A 26 19.48 -11.40 44.15
C LYS A 26 18.76 -11.65 42.82
N ILE A 27 17.64 -10.97 42.58
CA ILE A 27 16.94 -11.00 41.29
C ILE A 27 17.27 -9.68 40.59
N ASN A 28 18.41 -9.65 39.89
CA ASN A 28 18.77 -8.62 38.91
C ASN A 28 19.99 -9.15 38.14
N GLU A 29 19.77 -10.15 37.30
CA GLU A 29 20.80 -10.72 36.42
C GLU A 29 20.74 -10.08 35.04
N TYR A 30 21.91 -9.73 34.50
CA TYR A 30 22.06 -9.38 33.09
C TYR A 30 22.00 -10.67 32.27
N ILE A 31 20.91 -10.88 31.53
CA ILE A 31 20.75 -12.07 30.69
C ILE A 31 21.37 -11.84 29.31
N THR A 32 22.04 -12.82 28.70
CA THR A 32 22.54 -12.64 27.32
C THR A 32 21.44 -12.88 26.29
N LEU A 33 21.16 -11.87 25.46
CA LEU A 33 20.23 -11.95 24.33
C LEU A 33 20.93 -12.40 23.03
N SER A 34 20.24 -13.23 22.24
CA SER A 34 20.70 -13.62 20.90
C SER A 34 20.77 -12.42 19.95
N ARG A 35 21.44 -12.58 18.80
CA ARG A 35 21.55 -11.51 17.80
C ARG A 35 20.17 -11.07 17.26
N HIS A 36 19.27 -12.03 17.03
CA HIS A 36 17.90 -11.74 16.59
C HIS A 36 17.06 -11.06 17.68
N GLU A 37 17.17 -11.51 18.94
CA GLU A 37 16.46 -10.89 20.08
C GLU A 37 16.96 -9.45 20.33
N ARG A 38 18.26 -9.18 20.16
CA ARG A 38 18.83 -7.82 20.25
C ARG A 38 18.32 -6.91 19.14
N SER A 39 18.28 -7.41 17.90
CA SER A 39 17.74 -6.66 16.76
C SER A 39 16.26 -6.35 16.94
N PHE A 40 15.50 -7.28 17.52
CA PHE A 40 14.07 -7.12 17.78
C PHE A 40 13.79 -6.12 18.92
N LEU A 41 14.55 -6.17 20.02
CA LEU A 41 14.31 -5.34 21.21
C LEU A 41 14.96 -3.96 21.13
N PHE A 42 16.13 -3.83 20.49
CA PHE A 42 16.93 -2.58 20.51
C PHE A 42 17.12 -1.95 19.13
N GLY A 43 16.64 -2.58 18.05
CA GLY A 43 16.88 -2.15 16.67
C GLY A 43 18.27 -2.54 16.14
N SER A 44 18.57 -2.14 14.90
CA SER A 44 19.78 -2.55 14.14
C SER A 44 21.07 -1.78 14.51
N GLY A 45 21.09 -1.03 15.61
CA GLY A 45 22.22 -0.21 16.04
C GLY A 45 23.45 -1.02 16.47
N ARG A 46 24.66 -0.45 16.30
CA ARG A 46 25.93 -1.11 16.69
C ARG A 46 26.17 -1.20 18.20
N LYS A 47 25.52 -0.36 19.01
CA LYS A 47 25.62 -0.34 20.47
C LYS A 47 24.39 -1.01 21.11
N VAL A 48 24.62 -1.98 21.99
CA VAL A 48 23.56 -2.63 22.78
C VAL A 48 23.40 -1.83 24.07
N PRO A 49 22.20 -1.30 24.38
CA PRO A 49 21.98 -0.52 25.60
C PRO A 49 22.12 -1.40 26.84
N LYS A 50 22.31 -0.79 28.02
CA LYS A 50 22.29 -1.53 29.29
C LYS A 50 20.85 -1.96 29.59
N TYR A 51 20.62 -3.27 29.71
CA TYR A 51 19.30 -3.86 29.98
C TYR A 51 19.33 -4.81 31.18
N GLN A 52 18.22 -4.93 31.90
CA GLN A 52 18.09 -5.81 33.07
C GLN A 52 16.83 -6.67 32.95
N LEU A 53 16.90 -7.87 33.50
CA LEU A 53 15.75 -8.77 33.64
C LEU A 53 15.04 -8.48 34.96
N VAL A 54 13.77 -8.07 34.88
CA VAL A 54 12.93 -7.68 36.03
C VAL A 54 11.68 -8.56 36.07
N TYR A 55 11.26 -8.96 37.26
CA TYR A 55 10.12 -9.87 37.44
C TYR A 55 8.91 -9.10 37.94
N LEU A 56 7.90 -8.95 37.07
CA LEU A 56 6.69 -8.19 37.33
C LEU A 56 5.51 -9.15 37.61
N PRO A 57 4.53 -8.76 38.44
CA PRO A 57 3.45 -9.66 38.85
C PRO A 57 2.60 -10.18 37.67
N VAL A 58 2.18 -11.45 37.74
CA VAL A 58 1.28 -12.06 36.75
C VAL A 58 -0.14 -11.85 37.22
N PHE A 59 -0.98 -11.23 36.39
CA PHE A 59 -2.43 -11.21 36.61
C PHE A 59 -3.09 -12.52 36.13
N ASP A 60 -2.58 -13.68 36.59
CA ASP A 60 -3.15 -14.98 36.24
C ASP A 60 -3.23 -15.94 37.43
N GLY A 61 -4.41 -16.54 37.58
CA GLY A 61 -4.68 -17.83 38.23
C GLY A 61 -4.61 -17.97 39.75
N ARG A 62 -3.82 -17.18 40.50
CA ARG A 62 -3.55 -17.48 41.93
C ARG A 62 -3.78 -16.35 42.95
N GLN A 63 -4.17 -15.15 42.51
CA GLN A 63 -4.72 -14.13 43.41
C GLN A 63 -6.23 -14.02 43.27
N SER A 64 -6.90 -13.55 44.34
CA SER A 64 -8.36 -13.56 44.54
C SER A 64 -9.14 -13.36 43.23
N LYS A 65 -10.01 -14.33 42.90
CA LYS A 65 -10.91 -14.31 41.73
C LYS A 65 -11.64 -12.96 41.55
N THR A 66 -11.80 -12.20 42.64
CA THR A 66 -12.42 -10.88 42.65
C THR A 66 -11.56 -9.79 41.98
N LEU A 67 -10.23 -9.79 42.18
CA LEU A 67 -9.34 -8.75 41.63
C LEU A 67 -9.08 -8.95 40.13
N LYS A 68 -8.96 -10.20 39.67
CA LYS A 68 -8.84 -10.53 38.23
C LYS A 68 -10.07 -10.06 37.44
N ARG A 69 -11.27 -10.28 38.00
CA ARG A 69 -12.55 -9.80 37.44
C ARG A 69 -12.76 -8.28 37.63
N GLN A 70 -11.93 -7.58 38.38
CA GLN A 70 -11.97 -6.11 38.48
C GLN A 70 -10.98 -5.45 37.51
N VAL A 71 -9.79 -6.02 37.33
CA VAL A 71 -8.74 -5.45 36.48
C VAL A 71 -8.92 -5.82 35.01
N GLU A 72 -9.23 -7.07 34.65
CA GLU A 72 -9.36 -7.47 33.22
C GLU A 72 -10.68 -7.01 32.58
N THR A 73 -11.75 -6.83 33.35
CA THR A 73 -13.07 -6.43 32.82
C THR A 73 -13.44 -4.96 33.05
N ASN A 74 -12.86 -4.29 34.06
CA ASN A 74 -13.20 -2.90 34.41
C ASN A 74 -11.99 -1.96 34.54
N CYS A 75 -10.79 -2.37 34.09
CA CYS A 75 -9.52 -1.62 34.13
C CYS A 75 -9.47 -0.63 35.31
N GLN A 76 -9.18 -1.10 36.52
CA GLN A 76 -9.15 -0.26 37.73
C GLN A 76 -7.74 0.31 37.99
N PRO A 77 -7.62 1.51 38.61
CA PRO A 77 -6.33 2.04 39.05
C PRO A 77 -5.61 1.10 40.02
N PHE A 78 -4.28 1.03 39.93
CA PHE A 78 -3.46 0.24 40.85
C PHE A 78 -2.03 0.78 40.95
N ASN A 79 -1.31 0.39 42.01
CA ASN A 79 0.09 0.75 42.17
C ASN A 79 1.01 -0.42 41.78
N LEU A 80 2.13 -0.11 41.13
CA LEU A 80 3.12 -1.08 40.68
C LEU A 80 4.53 -0.70 41.12
N ASN A 81 5.22 -1.62 41.80
CA ASN A 81 6.61 -1.42 42.22
C ASN A 81 7.56 -2.09 41.23
N ILE A 82 8.51 -1.32 40.71
CA ILE A 82 9.52 -1.78 39.75
C ILE A 82 10.91 -1.41 40.27
N THR A 83 11.77 -2.41 40.45
CA THR A 83 13.17 -2.21 40.82
C THR A 83 14.06 -2.51 39.62
N ALA A 84 14.70 -1.48 39.07
CA ALA A 84 15.64 -1.60 37.95
C ALA A 84 16.74 -0.53 38.05
N PHE A 85 17.91 -0.86 37.52
CA PHE A 85 19.12 -0.01 37.50
C PHE A 85 19.54 0.53 38.88
N GLY A 86 19.26 -0.21 39.95
CA GLY A 86 19.60 0.18 41.32
C GLY A 86 18.63 1.20 41.93
N GLN A 87 17.52 1.51 41.26
CA GLN A 87 16.45 2.37 41.75
C GLN A 87 15.18 1.55 41.94
N GLU A 88 14.40 1.90 42.96
CA GLU A 88 13.08 1.36 43.24
C GLU A 88 12.05 2.43 42.93
N LEU A 89 11.14 2.14 42.00
CA LEU A 89 10.10 3.05 41.54
C LEU A 89 8.74 2.52 41.95
N GLU A 90 7.98 3.37 42.64
CA GLU A 90 6.56 3.14 42.89
C GLU A 90 5.74 3.91 41.85
N LEU A 91 4.92 3.21 41.09
CA LEU A 91 4.14 3.75 39.98
C LEU A 91 2.68 3.81 40.39
N GLU A 92 2.06 4.98 40.33
CA GLU A 92 0.61 5.13 40.41
C GLU A 92 0.05 5.02 39.00
N LEU A 93 -0.73 3.97 38.72
CA LEU A 93 -1.27 3.71 37.39
C LEU A 93 -2.77 3.92 37.39
N THR A 94 -3.20 4.96 36.68
CA THR A 94 -4.61 5.20 36.37
C THR A 94 -4.94 4.59 35.00
N PRO A 95 -6.12 3.97 34.84
CA PRO A 95 -6.56 3.44 33.56
C PRO A 95 -6.72 4.59 32.58
N ASN A 96 -6.06 4.49 31.43
CA ASN A 96 -6.27 5.44 30.36
C ASN A 96 -7.48 4.99 29.53
N GLN A 97 -8.67 5.42 29.96
CA GLN A 97 -9.93 5.13 29.28
C GLN A 97 -10.07 5.84 27.92
N HIS A 98 -9.18 6.80 27.61
CA HIS A 98 -9.15 7.51 26.33
C HIS A 98 -8.31 6.78 25.27
N ILE A 99 -7.59 5.71 25.62
CA ILE A 99 -6.90 4.83 24.64
C ILE A 99 -7.85 3.75 24.10
N THR A 100 -8.85 3.35 24.89
CA THR A 100 -9.91 2.40 24.49
C THR A 100 -11.23 3.13 24.29
N ASN A 101 -11.24 4.18 23.46
CA ASN A 101 -12.52 4.73 23.04
C ASN A 101 -13.10 3.82 21.96
N ASP A 102 -14.38 3.46 22.12
CA ASP A 102 -15.23 2.66 21.23
C ASP A 102 -15.44 3.26 19.82
N ASN A 103 -14.51 4.09 19.34
CA ASN A 103 -14.65 4.93 18.15
C ASN A 103 -13.93 4.34 16.92
N LEU A 104 -13.71 3.03 16.92
CA LEU A 104 -13.19 2.30 15.77
C LEU A 104 -14.36 1.82 14.89
N LEU A 105 -14.72 2.59 13.88
CA LEU A 105 -15.86 2.29 13.01
C LEU A 105 -15.39 1.90 11.60
N LEU A 106 -15.05 0.62 11.40
CA LEU A 106 -15.22 -0.01 10.09
C LEU A 106 -16.72 -0.34 9.94
N VAL A 107 -17.49 0.57 9.36
CA VAL A 107 -18.92 0.35 9.14
C VAL A 107 -19.12 -0.34 7.80
N THR A 108 -19.32 -1.66 7.81
CA THR A 108 -19.86 -2.38 6.66
C THR A 108 -21.39 -2.48 6.79
N ARG A 109 -22.15 -1.76 5.98
CA ARG A 109 -23.63 -1.91 5.91
C ARG A 109 -24.02 -2.89 4.81
N THR A 110 -24.82 -3.90 5.16
CA THR A 110 -25.61 -4.73 4.23
C THR A 110 -27.09 -4.52 4.51
N ASN A 111 -27.90 -4.45 3.46
CA ASN A 111 -29.30 -3.97 3.49
C ASN A 111 -30.20 -4.61 4.55
N GLU A 112 -31.06 -3.73 5.11
CA GLU A 112 -32.33 -3.96 5.82
C GLU A 112 -32.30 -4.92 7.02
N LYS A 113 -32.15 -4.31 8.22
CA LYS A 113 -32.22 -4.92 9.56
C LYS A 113 -31.14 -5.97 9.84
N THR A 114 -29.97 -5.50 10.27
CA THR A 114 -29.34 -5.72 11.60
C THR A 114 -27.95 -5.07 11.57
N LEU A 115 -27.61 -4.25 12.57
CA LEU A 115 -26.23 -3.78 12.79
C LEU A 115 -25.34 -4.99 13.12
N ASN A 116 -24.71 -5.59 12.12
CA ASN A 116 -23.44 -6.26 12.37
C ASN A 116 -22.38 -5.16 12.51
N LYS A 117 -22.28 -4.59 13.72
CA LYS A 117 -20.99 -4.09 14.22
C LYS A 117 -20.08 -5.31 14.32
N SER A 118 -19.53 -5.77 13.20
CA SER A 118 -18.50 -6.80 13.23
C SER A 118 -17.26 -6.12 13.79
N ASN A 119 -17.01 -6.35 15.08
CA ASN A 119 -15.75 -6.10 15.75
C ASN A 119 -14.66 -6.99 15.13
N ILE A 120 -14.21 -6.65 13.92
CA ILE A 120 -12.88 -7.00 13.44
C ILE A 120 -12.03 -5.82 13.91
N ILE A 121 -11.80 -5.63 15.21
CA ILE A 121 -10.76 -6.28 16.00
C ILE A 121 -11.18 -6.25 17.49
N SER A 122 -11.70 -7.34 18.06
CA SER A 122 -11.86 -7.47 19.53
C SER A 122 -10.94 -8.50 20.18
N ASP A 123 -10.07 -9.18 19.42
CA ASP A 123 -9.18 -10.22 19.98
C ASP A 123 -7.73 -9.74 20.21
N SER A 124 -7.38 -8.51 19.82
CA SER A 124 -6.07 -7.90 20.10
C SER A 124 -6.10 -6.60 20.92
N LEU A 125 -7.28 -6.15 21.37
CA LEU A 125 -7.45 -4.91 22.15
C LEU A 125 -8.04 -5.10 23.56
N ASN A 126 -8.25 -6.34 24.04
CA ASN A 126 -8.59 -6.63 25.44
C ASN A 126 -7.37 -6.48 26.37
N GLY A 127 -6.77 -5.29 26.42
CA GLY A 127 -5.68 -4.99 27.35
C GLY A 127 -5.91 -3.64 28.00
N CYS A 128 -5.93 -3.61 29.32
CA CYS A 128 -6.00 -2.33 30.04
C CYS A 128 -4.72 -1.53 29.80
N HIS A 129 -4.89 -0.33 29.27
CA HIS A 129 -3.84 0.67 29.10
C HIS A 129 -3.86 1.63 30.27
N TYR A 130 -2.69 2.00 30.76
CA TYR A 130 -2.50 2.81 31.95
C TYR A 130 -1.53 3.96 31.69
N HIS A 131 -1.78 5.07 32.35
CA HIS A 131 -0.89 6.22 32.45
C HIS A 131 -0.77 6.62 33.93
N GLY A 132 0.22 7.43 34.29
CA GLY A 132 0.31 7.97 35.64
C GLY A 132 1.68 8.53 35.99
N GLU A 133 1.98 8.54 37.28
CA GLU A 133 3.17 9.19 37.83
C GLU A 133 4.06 8.22 38.61
N VAL A 134 5.33 8.57 38.72
CA VAL A 134 6.30 7.87 39.54
C VAL A 134 6.30 8.51 40.93
N ILE A 135 5.64 7.88 41.90
CA ILE A 135 5.44 8.43 43.26
C ILE A 135 6.79 8.74 43.94
N THR A 136 7.78 7.86 43.74
CA THR A 136 9.11 8.01 44.35
C THR A 136 9.92 9.19 43.77
N LEU A 137 9.53 9.75 42.63
CA LEU A 137 10.27 10.81 41.93
C LEU A 137 9.32 11.89 41.38
N PRO A 138 9.24 13.06 42.04
CA PRO A 138 8.35 14.15 41.60
C PRO A 138 8.59 14.56 40.14
N GLY A 139 7.53 14.55 39.34
CA GLY A 139 7.58 14.85 37.91
C GLY A 139 7.86 13.66 36.99
N GLY A 140 8.13 12.48 37.54
CA GLY A 140 8.26 11.24 36.76
C GLY A 140 6.92 10.78 36.20
N LYS A 141 6.93 10.27 34.95
CA LYS A 141 5.73 9.83 34.22
C LYS A 141 5.84 8.37 33.82
N VAL A 142 4.71 7.69 33.71
CA VAL A 142 4.64 6.30 33.27
C VAL A 142 3.46 6.06 32.33
N ALA A 143 3.66 5.21 31.33
CA ALA A 143 2.61 4.68 30.47
C ALA A 143 2.86 3.20 30.19
N LEU A 144 1.90 2.33 30.54
CA LEU A 144 2.03 0.87 30.46
C LEU A 144 0.76 0.23 29.87
N SER A 145 0.94 -0.79 29.03
CA SER A 145 -0.10 -1.70 28.57
C SER A 145 0.07 -3.06 29.20
N LEU A 146 -1.03 -3.71 29.59
CA LEU A 146 -1.05 -5.05 30.15
C LEU A 146 -1.37 -6.15 29.12
N HIS A 147 -1.54 -5.81 27.83
CA HIS A 147 -1.90 -6.79 26.80
C HIS A 147 -0.76 -7.79 26.58
N ARG A 148 -0.91 -9.01 27.09
CA ARG A 148 0.09 -10.11 27.04
C ARG A 148 1.38 -9.84 27.83
N GLY A 149 1.28 -9.07 28.92
CA GLY A 149 2.39 -8.68 29.82
C GLY A 149 2.59 -7.16 29.85
N TYR A 150 3.43 -6.65 30.75
CA TYR A 150 3.69 -5.21 30.85
C TYR A 150 4.56 -4.75 29.68
N THR A 151 4.05 -3.81 28.89
CA THR A 151 4.79 -3.17 27.81
C THR A 151 4.60 -1.66 27.89
N GLY A 152 5.65 -0.86 27.81
CA GLY A 152 5.51 0.59 27.81
C GLY A 152 6.78 1.33 28.20
N ILE A 153 6.60 2.55 28.72
CA ILE A 153 7.68 3.48 29.04
C ILE A 153 7.52 4.02 30.45
N ILE A 154 8.64 4.12 31.16
CA ILE A 154 8.77 4.80 32.45
C ILE A 154 9.80 5.91 32.24
N VAL A 155 9.45 7.11 32.68
CA VAL A 155 10.30 8.30 32.64
C VAL A 155 10.50 8.74 34.09
N PRO A 156 11.49 8.18 34.81
CA PRO A 156 11.67 8.44 36.25
C PRO A 156 12.06 9.88 36.53
N THR A 157 12.88 10.46 35.65
CA THR A 157 13.31 11.86 35.66
C THR A 157 13.38 12.39 34.23
N VAL A 158 13.33 13.71 34.06
CA VAL A 158 13.44 14.35 32.75
C VAL A 158 14.75 13.92 32.07
N GLY A 159 14.65 13.38 30.86
CA GLY A 159 15.80 12.90 30.09
C GLY A 159 16.23 11.46 30.36
N GLU A 160 15.61 10.76 31.32
CA GLU A 160 15.80 9.31 31.51
C GLU A 160 14.59 8.52 30.99
N HIS A 161 14.79 7.71 29.94
CA HIS A 161 13.72 6.88 29.36
C HIS A 161 14.01 5.39 29.55
N TRP A 162 13.12 4.71 30.28
CA TRP A 162 13.20 3.28 30.53
C TRP A 162 12.10 2.57 29.77
N LEU A 163 12.46 1.68 28.85
CA LEU A 163 11.51 0.90 28.06
C LEU A 163 11.30 -0.46 28.71
N VAL A 164 10.03 -0.85 28.86
CA VAL A 164 9.58 -2.10 29.49
C VAL A 164 9.00 -3.01 28.42
N HIS A 165 9.51 -4.24 28.31
CA HIS A 165 9.03 -5.21 27.33
C HIS A 165 8.97 -6.63 27.94
N PRO A 166 7.98 -7.48 27.60
CA PRO A 166 7.99 -8.88 27.99
C PRO A 166 9.26 -9.58 27.52
N ALA A 167 9.85 -10.43 28.37
CA ALA A 167 11.05 -11.17 27.99
C ALA A 167 10.76 -12.19 26.84
N PRO A 168 11.72 -12.46 25.95
CA PRO A 168 11.59 -13.46 24.89
C PRO A 168 11.08 -14.82 25.39
N ARG A 169 10.28 -15.52 24.58
CA ARG A 169 9.61 -16.79 24.95
C ARG A 169 10.55 -17.80 25.61
N ARG A 170 11.80 -17.89 25.12
CA ARG A 170 12.84 -18.78 25.66
C ARG A 170 13.17 -18.48 27.13
N ILE A 171 13.21 -17.22 27.51
CA ILE A 171 13.50 -16.75 28.88
C ILE A 171 12.24 -16.89 29.75
N ARG A 172 11.08 -16.54 29.20
CA ARG A 172 9.78 -16.64 29.86
C ARG A 172 9.43 -18.07 30.28
N ASN A 173 9.75 -19.07 29.46
CA ASN A 173 9.48 -20.47 29.76
C ASN A 173 10.47 -21.09 30.77
N ARG A 174 11.64 -20.48 31.01
CA ARG A 174 12.67 -20.99 31.95
C ARG A 174 12.58 -20.38 33.34
N HIS A 175 11.94 -19.22 33.50
CA HIS A 175 11.92 -18.45 34.74
C HIS A 175 10.51 -17.97 35.12
N LEU A 176 9.56 -18.90 35.19
CA LEU A 176 8.27 -18.65 35.86
C LEU A 176 8.46 -18.89 37.35
N VAL A 177 8.42 -17.81 38.14
CA VAL A 177 8.56 -17.86 39.60
C VAL A 177 7.27 -17.30 40.18
N ASP A 178 6.63 -18.06 41.08
CA ASP A 178 5.43 -17.71 41.86
C ASP A 178 4.80 -16.33 41.56
N ALA A 179 3.81 -16.33 40.67
CA ALA A 179 3.00 -15.16 40.31
C ALA A 179 3.79 -13.94 39.80
N LYS A 180 5.02 -14.12 39.25
CA LYS A 180 5.76 -13.08 38.52
C LYS A 180 6.30 -13.60 37.17
N VAL A 181 6.23 -12.76 36.14
CA VAL A 181 6.78 -13.02 34.80
C VAL A 181 7.98 -12.12 34.50
N PRO A 182 9.00 -12.65 33.81
CA PRO A 182 10.20 -11.90 33.46
C PRO A 182 9.92 -10.89 32.33
N HIS A 183 10.43 -9.67 32.52
CA HIS A 183 10.41 -8.54 31.61
C HIS A 183 11.83 -8.01 31.44
N ILE A 184 12.10 -7.42 30.28
CA ILE A 184 13.36 -6.74 30.01
C ILE A 184 13.10 -5.25 30.12
N ILE A 185 13.87 -4.58 30.98
CA ILE A 185 13.88 -3.12 31.08
C ILE A 185 15.24 -2.62 30.60
N TYR A 186 15.27 -1.63 29.72
CA TYR A 186 16.50 -1.04 29.21
C TYR A 186 16.42 0.49 29.15
N LYS A 187 17.56 1.14 29.43
CA LYS A 187 17.67 2.60 29.29
C LYS A 187 17.94 2.95 27.83
N LYS A 188 17.23 3.94 27.30
CA LYS A 188 17.58 4.56 26.01
C LYS A 188 18.58 5.69 26.28
N GLU A 189 19.80 5.57 25.77
CA GLU A 189 20.80 6.65 25.87
C GLU A 189 20.41 7.79 24.91
N ASN A 190 20.52 9.04 25.39
CA ASN A 190 20.32 10.23 24.57
C ASN A 190 21.39 10.27 23.47
N SER A 191 21.00 9.97 22.24
CA SER A 191 21.69 10.47 21.06
C SER A 191 21.40 11.97 20.98
N GLU A 192 22.43 12.77 21.26
CA GLU A 192 22.56 14.21 21.04
C GLU A 192 21.25 14.99 20.88
N ILE A 193 20.80 15.56 22.00
CA ILE A 193 19.88 16.69 22.02
C ILE A 193 20.66 17.90 21.48
N SER A 194 20.29 18.41 20.31
CA SER A 194 20.59 19.81 19.96
C SER A 194 19.75 20.69 20.90
N GLU A 195 20.41 21.18 21.93
CA GLU A 195 19.85 21.93 23.05
C GLU A 195 19.42 23.34 22.61
N CYS A 196 18.24 23.77 23.05
CA CYS A 196 17.88 25.18 23.13
C CYS A 196 17.61 25.54 24.60
N GLY A 197 18.61 26.10 25.29
CA GLY A 197 18.45 26.91 26.51
C GLY A 197 18.81 28.37 26.19
N HIS A 198 18.35 29.43 26.84
CA HIS A 198 17.80 29.57 28.20
C HIS A 198 17.13 30.97 28.40
N THR A 199 16.07 31.00 29.24
CA THR A 199 15.67 31.98 30.31
C THR A 199 15.18 33.42 30.05
N TYR A 200 13.89 33.62 30.43
CA TYR A 200 13.18 34.67 31.20
C TYR A 200 13.67 36.12 31.29
N SER A 201 12.74 37.06 31.03
CA SER A 201 12.33 38.11 32.00
C SER A 201 10.98 38.75 31.63
N ASN A 202 10.09 38.88 32.62
CA ASN A 202 8.81 39.59 32.56
C ASN A 202 8.96 41.10 32.33
N LEU A 203 7.97 41.76 31.70
CA LEU A 203 7.33 43.03 32.11
C LEU A 203 6.20 43.46 31.13
N THR A 204 4.96 43.33 31.61
CA THR A 204 3.73 44.14 31.41
C THR A 204 3.46 44.97 30.13
N ARG A 205 2.29 44.64 29.52
CA ARG A 205 1.09 45.48 29.23
C ARG A 205 0.96 46.26 27.89
N GLU A 206 -0.09 45.82 27.15
CA GLU A 206 -1.01 46.53 26.22
C GLU A 206 -0.48 47.30 24.99
N LYS A 207 -0.73 46.78 23.77
CA LYS A 207 -1.77 47.26 22.81
C LYS A 207 -1.64 46.62 21.41
N ARG A 208 -2.77 46.10 20.95
CA ARG A 208 -3.22 45.73 19.58
C ARG A 208 -2.29 46.07 18.39
N SER A 209 -1.88 45.02 17.67
CA SER A 209 -2.02 44.92 16.21
C SER A 209 -2.04 43.44 15.79
N PHE A 210 -2.96 43.08 14.90
CA PHE A 210 -3.16 41.72 14.40
C PHE A 210 -2.07 41.42 13.36
N HIS A 211 -0.99 40.78 13.78
CA HIS A 211 -0.04 40.10 12.91
C HIS A 211 0.16 38.68 13.47
N THR A 212 -0.47 37.70 12.86
CA THR A 212 -0.20 36.29 13.13
C THR A 212 1.21 35.97 12.62
N SER A 213 2.15 35.91 13.56
CA SER A 213 3.52 35.44 13.36
C SER A 213 3.50 33.95 13.03
N TYR A 214 3.93 33.65 11.82
CA TYR A 214 4.24 32.33 11.30
C TYR A 214 5.25 31.63 12.22
N SER A 215 4.81 30.64 13.01
CA SER A 215 5.70 29.73 13.75
C SER A 215 6.03 28.54 12.86
N SER A 216 7.29 28.46 12.44
CA SER A 216 7.85 27.45 11.53
C SER A 216 8.03 26.06 12.16
N SER A 217 7.17 25.63 13.08
CA SER A 217 7.30 24.36 13.81
C SER A 217 6.08 23.44 13.78
N ASN A 218 4.96 23.83 13.17
CA ASN A 218 3.77 22.98 13.08
C ASN A 218 3.73 22.31 11.70
N GLN A 219 3.82 20.97 11.68
CA GLN A 219 3.62 20.16 10.49
C GLN A 219 2.15 20.29 10.02
N LEU A 220 1.92 20.61 8.75
CA LEU A 220 0.58 20.67 8.16
C LEU A 220 0.00 19.27 8.01
N SER A 221 -1.25 19.07 8.40
CA SER A 221 -1.98 17.82 8.27
C SER A 221 -3.30 18.06 7.55
N ILE A 222 -3.77 17.09 6.77
CA ILE A 222 -5.13 17.04 6.24
C ILE A 222 -5.79 15.81 6.82
N GLU A 223 -6.71 15.99 7.75
CA GLU A 223 -7.58 14.94 8.26
C GLU A 223 -8.57 14.53 7.16
N THR A 224 -8.41 13.30 6.68
CA THR A 224 -9.12 12.80 5.51
C THR A 224 -10.06 11.67 5.92
N ALA A 225 -11.34 11.80 5.56
CA ALA A 225 -12.31 10.71 5.60
C ALA A 225 -12.48 10.13 4.19
N VAL A 226 -12.32 8.82 4.04
CA VAL A 226 -12.46 8.13 2.75
C VAL A 226 -13.72 7.27 2.75
N PHE A 227 -14.56 7.48 1.75
CA PHE A 227 -15.78 6.74 1.51
C PHE A 227 -15.61 5.91 0.23
N VAL A 228 -15.81 4.61 0.32
CA VAL A 228 -15.75 3.66 -0.80
C VAL A 228 -17.17 3.23 -1.14
N ASP A 229 -17.62 3.51 -2.36
CA ASP A 229 -18.96 3.14 -2.79
C ASP A 229 -19.07 1.66 -3.19
N LYS A 230 -20.32 1.21 -3.41
CA LYS A 230 -20.60 -0.17 -3.79
C LYS A 230 -19.93 -0.60 -5.10
N ASP A 231 -19.73 0.32 -6.04
CA ASP A 231 -19.21 -0.04 -7.35
C ASP A 231 -17.70 -0.27 -7.24
N MET A 232 -16.99 0.53 -6.46
CA MET A 232 -15.59 0.28 -6.14
C MET A 232 -15.45 -1.03 -5.35
N TYR A 233 -16.31 -1.26 -4.35
CA TYR A 233 -16.31 -2.52 -3.61
C TYR A 233 -16.53 -3.74 -4.54
N ASN A 234 -17.47 -3.63 -5.48
CA ASN A 234 -17.74 -4.68 -6.47
C ASN A 234 -16.56 -4.93 -7.41
N LEU A 235 -15.88 -3.87 -7.87
CA LEU A 235 -14.64 -4.01 -8.63
C LEU A 235 -13.56 -4.72 -7.81
N MET A 236 -13.34 -4.31 -6.56
CA MET A 236 -12.31 -4.89 -5.70
C MET A 236 -12.60 -6.34 -5.33
N LYS A 237 -13.87 -6.75 -5.23
CA LYS A 237 -14.26 -8.16 -5.06
C LYS A 237 -13.76 -9.06 -6.19
N THR A 238 -13.66 -8.55 -7.41
CA THR A 238 -13.09 -9.32 -8.53
C THR A 238 -11.57 -9.44 -8.45
N SER A 239 -10.90 -8.40 -7.93
CA SER A 239 -9.43 -8.35 -7.78
C SER A 239 -8.93 -9.11 -6.56
N PHE A 240 -9.73 -9.17 -5.49
CA PHE A 240 -9.41 -9.80 -4.21
C PHE A 240 -10.53 -10.77 -3.78
N PRO A 241 -10.74 -11.89 -4.48
CA PRO A 241 -11.88 -12.77 -4.26
C PRO A 241 -11.88 -13.49 -2.90
N ALA A 242 -10.70 -13.66 -2.29
CA ALA A 242 -10.55 -14.33 -0.99
C ALA A 242 -10.95 -13.42 0.19
N ASP A 243 -10.59 -12.14 0.14
CA ASP A 243 -10.90 -11.15 1.16
C ASP A 243 -11.03 -9.74 0.53
N PRO A 244 -12.23 -9.41 -0.01
CA PRO A 244 -12.47 -8.14 -0.67
C PRO A 244 -12.32 -6.92 0.23
N GLU A 245 -12.71 -7.02 1.50
CA GLU A 245 -12.68 -5.91 2.45
C GLU A 245 -11.24 -5.55 2.81
N HIS A 246 -10.42 -6.57 3.12
CA HIS A 246 -9.00 -6.35 3.36
C HIS A 246 -8.31 -5.83 2.09
N GLY A 247 -8.67 -6.34 0.92
CA GLY A 247 -8.17 -5.85 -0.37
C GLY A 247 -8.47 -4.37 -0.61
N VAL A 248 -9.72 -3.93 -0.41
CA VAL A 248 -10.13 -2.51 -0.48
C VAL A 248 -9.30 -1.68 0.49
N MET A 249 -9.21 -2.10 1.76
CA MET A 249 -8.46 -1.37 2.78
C MET A 249 -6.98 -1.22 2.42
N GLU A 250 -6.32 -2.29 1.98
CA GLU A 250 -4.91 -2.25 1.57
C GLU A 250 -4.68 -1.29 0.40
N VAL A 251 -5.57 -1.31 -0.60
CA VAL A 251 -5.50 -0.42 -1.77
C VAL A 251 -5.72 1.03 -1.36
N VAL A 252 -6.75 1.33 -0.56
CA VAL A 252 -7.03 2.70 -0.09
C VAL A 252 -5.88 3.25 0.74
N LEU A 253 -5.36 2.47 1.69
CA LEU A 253 -4.20 2.89 2.50
C LEU A 253 -2.97 3.16 1.64
N ALA A 254 -2.73 2.35 0.61
CA ALA A 254 -1.65 2.60 -0.34
C ALA A 254 -1.90 3.84 -1.21
N MET A 255 -3.15 4.11 -1.60
CA MET A 255 -3.50 5.32 -2.35
C MET A 255 -3.26 6.59 -1.52
N ILE A 256 -3.73 6.62 -0.27
CA ILE A 256 -3.52 7.76 0.63
C ILE A 256 -2.04 7.93 0.94
N ASN A 257 -1.30 6.85 1.19
CA ASN A 257 0.14 6.96 1.39
C ASN A 257 0.87 7.46 0.14
N ALA A 258 0.49 6.99 -1.04
CA ALA A 258 1.10 7.46 -2.28
C ALA A 258 0.77 8.94 -2.56
N ALA A 259 -0.46 9.38 -2.31
CA ALA A 259 -0.85 10.78 -2.44
C ALA A 259 -0.10 11.68 -1.44
N GLU A 260 0.06 11.25 -0.18
CA GLU A 260 0.87 11.94 0.80
C GLU A 260 2.32 12.11 0.33
N LEU A 261 2.92 11.06 -0.24
CA LEU A 261 4.29 11.12 -0.77
C LEU A 261 4.43 12.13 -1.92
N LEU A 262 3.37 12.37 -2.71
CA LEU A 262 3.36 13.43 -3.72
C LEU A 262 3.36 14.82 -3.05
N PHE A 263 2.60 15.02 -1.96
CA PHE A 263 2.61 16.25 -1.17
C PHE A 263 3.91 16.47 -0.38
N GLN A 264 4.70 15.42 -0.15
CA GLN A 264 6.03 15.49 0.45
C GLN A 264 7.15 15.63 -0.58
N ALA A 265 6.82 15.70 -1.88
CA ALA A 265 7.81 15.87 -2.93
C ALA A 265 8.49 17.24 -2.83
N GLU A 266 9.81 17.26 -3.04
CA GLU A 266 10.64 18.47 -2.96
C GLU A 266 10.12 19.61 -3.83
N SER A 267 9.51 19.30 -4.97
CA SER A 267 8.93 20.28 -5.90
C SER A 267 7.89 21.22 -5.26
N LEU A 268 7.18 20.76 -4.22
CA LEU A 268 6.15 21.57 -3.55
C LEU A 268 6.72 22.50 -2.47
N GLU A 269 7.94 22.22 -1.99
CA GLU A 269 8.63 22.96 -0.90
C GLU A 269 7.81 23.10 0.41
N THR A 270 6.74 22.33 0.56
CA THR A 270 5.86 22.33 1.72
C THR A 270 5.54 20.87 2.05
N ASN A 271 5.67 20.47 3.31
CA ASN A 271 5.35 19.11 3.74
C ASN A 271 3.94 19.08 4.32
N ILE A 272 3.03 18.46 3.60
CA ILE A 272 1.64 18.22 4.03
C ILE A 272 1.48 16.73 4.27
N LYS A 273 1.02 16.38 5.46
CA LYS A 273 0.68 15.00 5.85
C LYS A 273 -0.79 14.74 5.53
N LEU A 274 -1.12 13.53 5.06
CA LEU A 274 -2.51 13.10 5.00
C LEU A 274 -2.77 12.19 6.19
N THR A 275 -3.80 12.45 6.97
CA THR A 275 -4.14 11.65 8.15
C THR A 275 -5.49 11.00 7.89
N LEU A 276 -5.50 9.68 7.68
CA LEU A 276 -6.76 8.95 7.51
C LEU A 276 -7.45 8.79 8.86
N VAL A 277 -8.52 9.57 9.07
CA VAL A 277 -9.32 9.56 10.32
C VAL A 277 -10.49 8.58 10.23
N GLN A 278 -11.02 8.37 9.02
CA GLN A 278 -12.18 7.51 8.80
C GLN A 278 -12.11 6.80 7.44
N LEU A 279 -12.51 5.53 7.41
CA LEU A 279 -12.67 4.73 6.19
C LEU A 279 -14.00 3.98 6.24
N GLU A 280 -14.92 4.33 5.34
CA GLU A 280 -16.21 3.65 5.21
C GLU A 280 -16.27 2.85 3.90
N ILE A 281 -16.53 1.54 3.99
CA ILE A 281 -16.67 0.65 2.84
C ILE A 281 -18.12 0.23 2.70
N GLN A 282 -18.79 0.78 1.71
CA GLN A 282 -20.20 0.52 1.49
C GLN A 282 -20.40 -0.60 0.46
N LYS A 283 -21.10 -1.66 0.87
CA LYS A 283 -21.44 -2.80 -0.02
C LYS A 283 -22.73 -2.57 -0.80
N THR A 284 -23.54 -1.59 -0.38
CA THR A 284 -24.82 -1.20 -0.98
C THR A 284 -24.86 0.32 -1.20
N GLU A 285 -26.02 0.96 -1.41
CA GLU A 285 -26.06 2.42 -1.50
C GLU A 285 -25.87 3.05 -0.11
N PHE A 286 -25.20 4.21 -0.04
CA PHE A 286 -25.13 5.00 1.18
C PHE A 286 -26.51 5.59 1.49
N GLU A 287 -26.94 5.49 2.74
CA GLU A 287 -28.23 6.03 3.16
C GLU A 287 -28.25 7.56 3.03
N GLY A 288 -29.20 8.09 2.27
CA GLY A 288 -29.36 9.53 2.05
C GLY A 288 -28.37 10.16 1.06
N LEU A 289 -27.43 9.41 0.49
CA LEU A 289 -26.58 9.85 -0.61
C LEU A 289 -27.13 9.34 -1.94
N LYS A 290 -27.47 10.27 -2.83
CA LYS A 290 -27.88 9.94 -4.19
C LYS A 290 -26.64 9.85 -5.10
N ARG A 291 -26.29 8.64 -5.52
CA ARG A 291 -25.23 8.36 -6.49
C ARG A 291 -25.62 8.86 -7.90
N SER A 292 -24.63 9.30 -8.67
CA SER A 292 -24.79 9.67 -10.08
C SER A 292 -23.53 9.34 -10.88
N ALA A 293 -23.67 9.01 -12.17
CA ALA A 293 -22.53 8.93 -13.08
C ALA A 293 -22.15 10.30 -13.64
N ASN A 294 -23.06 11.29 -13.55
CA ASN A 294 -22.72 12.69 -13.81
C ASN A 294 -21.92 13.22 -12.62
N ILE A 295 -20.66 13.57 -12.84
CA ILE A 295 -19.73 13.92 -11.77
C ILE A 295 -20.10 15.23 -11.06
N ASP A 296 -20.67 16.21 -11.77
CA ASP A 296 -21.14 17.47 -11.17
C ASP A 296 -22.30 17.21 -10.20
N GLU A 297 -23.25 16.36 -10.60
CA GLU A 297 -24.36 15.96 -9.72
C GLU A 297 -23.84 15.13 -8.54
N TYR A 298 -22.91 14.21 -8.78
CA TYR A 298 -22.41 13.32 -7.74
C TYR A 298 -21.62 14.11 -6.69
N LEU A 299 -20.71 14.99 -7.11
CA LEU A 299 -19.98 15.87 -6.20
C LEU A 299 -20.95 16.71 -5.35
N LYS A 300 -21.94 17.36 -5.97
CA LYS A 300 -22.94 18.15 -5.24
C LYS A 300 -23.68 17.33 -4.19
N ASN A 301 -24.13 16.12 -4.55
CA ASN A 301 -24.84 15.23 -3.64
C ASN A 301 -23.95 14.77 -2.50
N PHE A 302 -22.69 14.40 -2.80
CA PHE A 302 -21.73 13.94 -1.83
C PHE A 302 -21.31 15.03 -0.85
N CYS A 303 -20.93 16.22 -1.34
CA CYS A 303 -20.59 17.38 -0.52
C CYS A 303 -21.72 17.77 0.45
N SER A 304 -22.97 17.73 -0.04
CA SER A 304 -24.16 18.01 0.77
C SER A 304 -24.45 16.93 1.82
N TRP A 305 -24.07 15.69 1.53
CA TRP A 305 -24.28 14.53 2.41
C TRP A 305 -23.20 14.44 3.49
N GLN A 306 -21.91 14.50 3.12
CA GLN A 306 -20.79 14.40 4.05
C GLN A 306 -20.86 15.50 5.12
N LYS A 307 -21.29 16.70 4.73
CA LYS A 307 -21.52 17.84 5.63
C LYS A 307 -22.47 17.50 6.79
N LYS A 308 -23.44 16.61 6.57
CA LYS A 308 -24.44 16.26 7.60
C LYS A 308 -23.90 15.30 8.64
N ILE A 309 -22.85 14.55 8.30
CA ILE A 309 -22.30 13.49 9.15
C ILE A 309 -20.93 13.84 9.74
N ASN A 310 -20.23 14.85 9.18
CA ASN A 310 -18.99 15.36 9.75
C ASN A 310 -19.29 16.11 11.07
N PRO A 311 -18.60 15.79 12.19
CA PRO A 311 -18.62 16.64 13.37
C PRO A 311 -18.28 18.10 13.02
N ASN A 312 -18.93 19.09 13.63
CA ASN A 312 -18.64 20.50 13.34
C ASN A 312 -17.38 21.03 14.05
N ASN A 313 -16.93 20.33 15.10
CA ASN A 313 -15.80 20.75 15.91
C ASN A 313 -14.52 20.12 15.37
N ASP A 314 -13.57 20.96 14.99
CA ASP A 314 -12.24 20.57 14.48
C ASP A 314 -11.49 19.70 15.49
N ASP A 315 -11.62 19.99 16.79
CA ASP A 315 -10.96 19.21 17.84
C ASP A 315 -11.61 17.82 18.08
N ASP A 316 -12.69 17.47 17.36
CA ASP A 316 -13.30 16.14 17.45
C ASP A 316 -12.43 15.12 16.70
N PRO A 317 -11.99 14.00 17.32
CA PRO A 317 -11.15 13.00 16.64
C PRO A 317 -11.80 12.31 15.43
N LEU A 318 -13.12 12.45 15.25
CA LEU A 318 -13.86 11.97 14.08
C LEU A 318 -14.18 13.11 13.08
N HIS A 319 -13.75 14.35 13.36
CA HIS A 319 -13.77 15.41 12.38
C HIS A 319 -12.84 15.07 11.22
N TRP A 320 -13.19 15.56 10.03
CA TRP A 320 -12.29 15.55 8.89
C TRP A 320 -12.28 16.90 8.21
N ASP A 321 -11.07 17.34 7.84
CA ASP A 321 -10.84 18.50 6.99
C ASP A 321 -11.41 18.27 5.60
N HIS A 322 -11.28 17.05 5.06
CA HIS A 322 -11.64 16.72 3.69
C HIS A 322 -12.28 15.34 3.54
N ALA A 323 -13.41 15.28 2.84
CA ALA A 323 -14.08 14.02 2.49
C ALA A 323 -13.72 13.57 1.06
N LEU A 324 -13.18 12.37 0.91
CA LEU A 324 -12.87 11.76 -0.40
C LEU A 324 -13.83 10.60 -0.67
N LEU A 325 -14.56 10.65 -1.78
CA LEU A 325 -15.34 9.52 -2.28
C LEU A 325 -14.60 8.82 -3.41
N LEU A 326 -14.39 7.51 -3.25
CA LEU A 326 -13.84 6.64 -4.27
C LEU A 326 -14.94 5.75 -4.86
N THR A 327 -15.14 5.86 -6.17
CA THR A 327 -16.17 5.12 -6.91
C THR A 327 -15.57 4.17 -7.95
N GLY A 328 -16.25 3.06 -8.18
CA GLY A 328 -15.96 2.15 -9.31
C GLY A 328 -16.77 2.45 -10.56
N SER A 329 -17.61 3.49 -10.54
CA SER A 329 -18.34 3.95 -11.72
C SER A 329 -17.44 4.70 -12.68
N ASN A 330 -17.69 4.54 -13.99
CA ASN A 330 -17.13 5.43 -15.01
C ASN A 330 -17.92 6.75 -14.99
N LEU A 331 -17.25 7.84 -14.66
CA LEU A 331 -17.83 9.16 -14.51
C LEU A 331 -17.86 9.90 -15.85
N TYR A 332 -18.79 10.85 -15.96
CA TYR A 332 -18.84 11.78 -17.08
C TYR A 332 -19.19 13.18 -16.60
N SER A 333 -18.71 14.19 -17.32
CA SER A 333 -19.22 15.56 -17.23
C SER A 333 -20.11 15.87 -18.42
N GLN A 334 -20.97 16.88 -18.26
CA GLN A 334 -21.88 17.30 -19.31
C GLN A 334 -21.70 18.80 -19.56
N ASP A 335 -21.46 19.18 -20.82
CA ASP A 335 -21.39 20.59 -21.16
C ASP A 335 -22.78 21.25 -21.24
N LYS A 336 -22.78 22.57 -21.46
CA LYS A 336 -24.01 23.37 -21.54
C LYS A 336 -24.91 22.98 -22.72
N GLU A 337 -24.37 22.30 -23.71
CA GLU A 337 -25.05 21.82 -24.91
C GLU A 337 -25.58 20.39 -24.73
N GLY A 338 -25.33 19.79 -23.56
CA GLY A 338 -25.78 18.46 -23.19
C GLY A 338 -24.87 17.33 -23.65
N LYS A 339 -23.71 17.64 -24.26
CA LYS A 339 -22.76 16.64 -24.74
C LYS A 339 -21.96 16.08 -23.57
N GLN A 340 -21.87 14.75 -23.52
CA GLN A 340 -21.16 14.03 -22.48
C GLN A 340 -19.66 13.92 -22.79
N ASN A 341 -18.83 14.13 -21.77
CA ASN A 341 -17.40 13.90 -21.79
C ASN A 341 -17.02 12.86 -20.73
N ASN A 342 -16.59 11.69 -21.17
CA ASN A 342 -16.23 10.55 -20.32
C ASN A 342 -14.73 10.53 -19.96
N GLN A 343 -14.01 11.64 -20.14
CA GLN A 343 -12.58 11.75 -19.80
C GLN A 343 -12.35 12.27 -18.37
N VAL A 344 -13.42 12.62 -17.65
CA VAL A 344 -13.33 13.14 -16.28
C VAL A 344 -13.31 11.97 -15.30
N VAL A 345 -12.27 11.94 -14.47
CA VAL A 345 -12.04 10.86 -13.49
C VAL A 345 -12.04 11.36 -12.04
N GLY A 346 -12.15 12.68 -11.84
CA GLY A 346 -12.09 13.35 -10.54
C GLY A 346 -12.70 14.74 -10.62
N LEU A 347 -13.26 15.21 -9.50
CA LEU A 347 -13.71 16.59 -9.36
C LEU A 347 -13.73 17.04 -7.90
N ALA A 348 -13.25 18.25 -7.64
CA ALA A 348 -13.37 18.95 -6.36
C ALA A 348 -13.65 20.45 -6.53
N PRO A 349 -14.29 21.10 -5.53
CA PRO A 349 -14.41 22.55 -5.50
C PRO A 349 -13.05 23.23 -5.31
N VAL A 350 -12.75 24.22 -6.14
CA VAL A 350 -11.54 25.05 -5.97
C VAL A 350 -11.64 25.87 -4.69
N SER A 351 -10.59 25.84 -3.88
CA SER A 351 -10.55 26.45 -2.54
C SER A 351 -11.67 25.93 -1.63
N GLY A 352 -12.04 24.65 -1.75
CA GLY A 352 -13.03 24.00 -0.89
C GLY A 352 -12.51 23.60 0.50
N MET A 353 -11.20 23.46 0.69
CA MET A 353 -10.58 22.93 1.91
C MET A 353 -10.97 23.72 3.16
N CYS A 354 -11.26 23.04 4.28
CA CYS A 354 -11.80 23.61 5.53
C CYS A 354 -13.18 24.30 5.42
N LEU A 355 -13.84 24.29 4.25
CA LEU A 355 -15.22 24.76 4.14
C LEU A 355 -16.16 23.57 4.30
N PHE A 356 -16.90 23.54 5.40
CA PHE A 356 -17.73 22.41 5.81
C PHE A 356 -18.65 21.83 4.72
N GLY A 357 -19.14 22.67 3.79
CA GLY A 357 -19.99 22.24 2.66
C GLY A 357 -19.28 21.95 1.34
N ASN A 358 -18.01 22.32 1.20
CA ASN A 358 -17.27 22.27 -0.07
C ASN A 358 -15.92 21.53 0.04
N SER A 359 -15.53 21.06 1.23
CA SER A 359 -14.30 20.28 1.41
C SER A 359 -14.55 18.80 1.12
N CYS A 360 -14.66 18.49 -0.17
CA CYS A 360 -15.07 17.19 -0.67
C CYS A 360 -14.53 16.96 -2.09
N SER A 361 -14.26 15.71 -2.44
CA SER A 361 -13.88 15.28 -3.78
C SER A 361 -14.52 13.94 -4.14
N VAL A 362 -14.77 13.72 -5.43
CA VAL A 362 -15.27 12.45 -5.98
C VAL A 362 -14.31 11.98 -7.06
N ASN A 363 -13.75 10.78 -6.90
CA ASN A 363 -12.73 10.25 -7.77
C ASN A 363 -13.05 8.80 -8.17
N GLU A 364 -12.73 8.44 -9.40
CA GLU A 364 -12.65 7.04 -9.81
C GLU A 364 -11.51 6.35 -9.05
N GLY A 365 -11.82 5.26 -8.34
CA GLY A 365 -10.94 4.59 -7.38
C GLY A 365 -10.53 3.17 -7.75
N GLY A 366 -10.87 2.69 -8.96
CA GLY A 366 -10.66 1.28 -9.34
C GLY A 366 -9.19 0.84 -9.43
N HIS A 367 -8.25 1.79 -9.56
CA HIS A 367 -6.83 1.51 -9.78
C HIS A 367 -5.93 2.67 -9.35
N PHE A 368 -4.61 2.45 -9.30
CA PHE A 368 -3.65 3.40 -8.73
C PHE A 368 -3.41 4.69 -9.52
N GLU A 369 -3.94 4.85 -10.73
CA GLU A 369 -4.02 6.19 -11.37
C GLU A 369 -4.80 7.20 -10.50
N ALA A 370 -5.75 6.70 -9.69
CA ALA A 370 -6.51 7.48 -8.72
C ALA A 370 -5.61 8.25 -7.74
N VAL A 371 -4.38 7.78 -7.47
CA VAL A 371 -3.42 8.49 -6.61
C VAL A 371 -3.13 9.90 -7.13
N TYR A 372 -2.90 10.01 -8.44
CA TYR A 372 -2.59 11.29 -9.07
C TYR A 372 -3.82 12.18 -9.15
N VAL A 373 -5.01 11.58 -9.33
CA VAL A 373 -6.30 12.28 -9.29
C VAL A 373 -6.59 12.81 -7.88
N ILE A 374 -6.40 12.00 -6.83
CA ILE A 374 -6.57 12.41 -5.43
C ILE A 374 -5.67 13.60 -5.11
N ALA A 375 -4.39 13.53 -5.48
CA ALA A 375 -3.49 14.66 -5.30
C ALA A 375 -3.96 15.91 -6.07
N HIS A 376 -4.39 15.75 -7.32
CA HIS A 376 -4.92 16.84 -8.15
C HIS A 376 -6.14 17.52 -7.50
N GLU A 377 -7.13 16.75 -7.08
CA GLU A 377 -8.37 17.26 -6.47
C GLU A 377 -8.15 17.91 -5.10
N LEU A 378 -7.22 17.36 -4.30
CA LEU A 378 -6.78 18.01 -3.06
C LEU A 378 -6.04 19.33 -3.36
N GLY A 379 -5.26 19.38 -4.45
CA GLY A 379 -4.65 20.60 -4.97
C GLY A 379 -5.70 21.67 -5.27
N HIS A 380 -6.76 21.33 -6.01
CA HIS A 380 -7.91 22.21 -6.23
C HIS A 380 -8.55 22.67 -4.92
N SER A 381 -8.77 21.76 -3.98
CA SER A 381 -9.34 22.08 -2.67
C SER A 381 -8.50 23.11 -1.90
N MET A 382 -7.17 23.10 -2.07
CA MET A 382 -6.23 24.11 -1.52
C MET A 382 -6.02 25.32 -2.45
N GLY A 383 -6.88 25.52 -3.44
CA GLY A 383 -6.91 26.70 -4.30
C GLY A 383 -5.94 26.67 -5.48
N MET A 384 -5.29 25.54 -5.76
CA MET A 384 -4.48 25.39 -6.97
C MET A 384 -5.37 25.38 -8.21
N GLN A 385 -4.91 26.02 -9.27
CA GLN A 385 -5.55 25.99 -10.58
C GLN A 385 -4.72 25.16 -11.55
N HIS A 386 -5.32 24.81 -12.69
CA HIS A 386 -4.61 24.10 -13.74
C HIS A 386 -3.37 24.84 -14.22
N ASP A 387 -2.31 24.09 -14.53
CA ASP A 387 -1.14 24.61 -15.22
C ASP A 387 -1.46 24.97 -16.67
N GLY A 388 -0.82 26.03 -17.17
CA GLY A 388 -1.03 26.57 -18.51
C GLY A 388 -1.38 28.05 -18.50
N PRO A 389 -1.53 28.68 -19.68
CA PRO A 389 -1.60 30.14 -19.85
C PRO A 389 -2.84 30.82 -19.24
N GLN A 390 -3.70 30.10 -18.53
CA GLN A 390 -4.88 30.67 -17.88
C GLN A 390 -4.45 31.49 -16.65
N ASN A 391 -5.10 32.64 -16.42
CA ASN A 391 -4.89 33.47 -15.23
C ASN A 391 -3.42 33.86 -14.94
N SER A 392 -2.63 34.16 -16.00
CA SER A 392 -1.20 34.49 -15.92
C SER A 392 -0.28 33.37 -15.39
N ASN A 393 -0.78 32.14 -15.27
CA ASN A 393 0.03 30.96 -15.00
C ASN A 393 0.91 30.67 -16.24
N LYS A 394 2.23 30.52 -16.04
CA LYS A 394 3.21 30.25 -17.12
C LYS A 394 3.76 28.82 -17.08
N CYS A 395 3.28 28.00 -16.16
CA CYS A 395 3.71 26.62 -16.00
C CYS A 395 3.20 25.75 -17.14
N ASP A 396 3.95 24.69 -17.44
CA ASP A 396 3.66 23.79 -18.56
C ASP A 396 2.39 22.99 -18.29
N LYS A 397 1.41 23.13 -19.19
CA LYS A 397 0.08 22.47 -19.09
C LYS A 397 0.11 20.94 -19.20
N ASN A 398 1.26 20.32 -19.47
CA ASN A 398 1.34 18.88 -19.75
C ASN A 398 2.30 18.11 -18.84
N LYS A 399 2.99 18.75 -17.89
CA LYS A 399 4.13 18.13 -17.17
C LYS A 399 3.89 17.80 -15.71
N PHE A 400 3.01 18.54 -15.03
CA PHE A 400 2.89 18.48 -13.57
C PHE A 400 1.55 17.91 -13.15
N ILE A 401 1.40 17.61 -11.86
CA ILE A 401 0.18 17.03 -11.26
C ILE A 401 -1.05 17.90 -11.59
N MET A 402 -0.95 19.23 -11.55
CA MET A 402 -2.06 20.14 -11.89
C MET A 402 -2.25 20.38 -13.40
N SER A 403 -1.72 19.52 -14.27
CA SER A 403 -2.06 19.54 -15.69
C SER A 403 -3.56 19.20 -15.86
N PRO A 404 -4.31 19.86 -16.77
CA PRO A 404 -5.74 19.58 -17.01
C PRO A 404 -6.02 18.20 -17.64
N THR A 405 -4.99 17.40 -17.93
CA THR A 405 -5.11 16.05 -18.46
C THR A 405 -4.26 15.10 -17.64
N LEU A 406 -4.66 13.84 -17.58
CA LEU A 406 -3.82 12.76 -17.08
C LEU A 406 -2.74 12.34 -18.09
N GLY A 407 -1.76 11.56 -17.64
CA GLY A 407 -0.76 10.95 -18.51
C GLY A 407 0.64 10.87 -17.91
N SER A 408 1.55 10.40 -18.73
CA SER A 408 2.92 10.05 -18.39
C SER A 408 3.71 11.20 -17.77
N GLY A 409 4.48 10.91 -16.73
CA GLY A 409 5.48 11.81 -16.14
C GLY A 409 4.93 12.90 -15.22
N LYS A 410 3.63 12.93 -14.94
CA LYS A 410 2.96 13.93 -14.09
C LYS A 410 3.07 13.61 -12.60
N THR A 411 4.31 13.47 -12.11
CA THR A 411 4.64 13.01 -10.74
C THR A 411 5.14 14.12 -9.80
N THR A 412 5.21 15.36 -10.29
CA THR A 412 5.76 16.51 -9.54
C THR A 412 4.86 17.73 -9.65
N TRP A 413 5.03 18.69 -8.73
CA TRP A 413 4.26 19.94 -8.68
C TRP A 413 4.97 21.05 -9.45
N SER A 414 4.20 21.95 -10.04
CA SER A 414 4.74 23.13 -10.72
C SER A 414 5.07 24.24 -9.72
N ALA A 415 5.92 25.19 -10.11
CA ALA A 415 6.17 26.40 -9.33
C ALA A 415 4.87 27.22 -9.11
N CYS A 416 3.93 27.14 -10.05
CA CYS A 416 2.64 27.81 -9.97
C CYS A 416 1.73 27.13 -8.93
N SER A 417 1.68 25.80 -8.91
CA SER A 417 0.97 25.02 -7.87
C SER A 417 1.47 25.39 -6.47
N ARG A 418 2.79 25.46 -6.30
CA ARG A 418 3.42 25.89 -5.04
C ARG A 418 3.00 27.31 -4.65
N GLU A 419 2.99 28.25 -5.59
CA GLU A 419 2.58 29.63 -5.30
C GLU A 419 1.11 29.71 -4.84
N TYR A 420 0.21 28.98 -5.51
CA TYR A 420 -1.19 28.90 -5.11
C TYR A 420 -1.34 28.33 -3.69
N LEU A 421 -0.64 27.24 -3.37
CA LEU A 421 -0.66 26.65 -2.04
C LEU A 421 -0.19 27.63 -0.97
N LEU A 422 0.96 28.28 -1.17
CA LEU A 422 1.49 29.25 -0.21
C LEU A 422 0.53 30.44 0.00
N ARG A 423 -0.23 30.81 -1.04
CA ARG A 423 -1.28 31.84 -0.92
C ARG A 423 -2.46 31.34 -0.09
N PHE A 424 -2.91 30.11 -0.31
CA PHE A 424 -3.99 29.49 0.45
C PHE A 424 -3.62 29.32 1.93
N LEU A 425 -2.42 28.83 2.23
CA LEU A 425 -1.92 28.65 3.59
C LEU A 425 -1.73 29.98 4.36
N ARG A 426 -1.71 31.14 3.68
CA ARG A 426 -1.71 32.46 4.35
C ARG A 426 -3.12 32.94 4.70
N SER A 427 -4.15 32.28 4.19
CA SER A 427 -5.55 32.64 4.45
C SER A 427 -6.03 32.10 5.79
N ALA A 428 -7.03 32.76 6.37
CA ALA A 428 -7.70 32.27 7.58
C ALA A 428 -8.50 30.96 7.33
N GLN A 429 -8.80 30.63 6.07
CA GLN A 429 -9.56 29.44 5.72
C GLN A 429 -8.77 28.16 6.00
N ALA A 430 -7.46 28.15 5.80
CA ALA A 430 -6.64 26.95 5.97
C ALA A 430 -6.56 26.45 7.43
N ARG A 431 -7.30 27.06 8.38
CA ARG A 431 -7.11 26.96 9.84
C ARG A 431 -7.15 25.51 10.35
N CYS A 432 -7.97 24.69 9.71
CA CYS A 432 -8.14 23.29 10.07
C CYS A 432 -6.84 22.49 9.87
N LEU A 433 -5.99 22.84 8.90
CA LEU A 433 -4.80 22.05 8.56
C LEU A 433 -3.60 22.16 9.53
N TRP A 434 -3.71 22.98 10.58
CA TRP A 434 -2.59 23.29 11.48
C TRP A 434 -2.57 22.48 12.77
N ASP A 435 -3.61 21.70 13.00
CA ASP A 435 -3.65 20.77 14.11
C ASP A 435 -3.01 19.43 13.69
N GLN A 436 -3.00 18.47 14.62
CA GLN A 436 -2.48 17.14 14.36
C GLN A 436 -3.57 16.12 14.59
N GLY A 437 -4.16 15.68 13.50
CA GLY A 437 -5.10 14.59 13.53
C GLY A 437 -4.50 13.28 14.03
N PHE A 438 -5.37 12.48 14.65
CA PHE A 438 -5.04 11.14 15.10
C PHE A 438 -5.57 10.10 14.12
N SER A 439 -4.68 9.37 13.46
CA SER A 439 -5.08 8.18 12.69
C SER A 439 -5.07 6.94 13.58
N PRO A 440 -6.19 6.19 13.69
CA PRO A 440 -6.22 4.91 14.37
C PRO A 440 -5.12 3.95 13.83
N GLN A 441 -4.52 3.11 14.68
CA GLN A 441 -3.39 2.26 14.27
C GLN A 441 -3.65 1.33 13.07
N HIS A 442 -4.91 0.98 12.80
CA HIS A 442 -5.31 0.15 11.65
C HIS A 442 -5.51 0.96 10.36
N LEU A 443 -5.80 2.26 10.48
CA LEU A 443 -5.88 3.23 9.38
C LEU A 443 -4.57 3.98 9.15
N ASN A 444 -3.58 3.79 10.03
CA ASN A 444 -2.26 4.37 9.86
C ASN A 444 -1.57 3.75 8.63
N HIS A 445 -1.68 4.44 7.51
CA HIS A 445 -1.10 4.10 6.22
C HIS A 445 0.43 4.13 6.21
N GLN A 446 1.06 4.76 7.21
CA GLN A 446 2.52 4.79 7.41
C GLN A 446 3.01 3.67 8.35
N ARG A 447 2.11 2.87 8.94
CA ARG A 447 2.49 1.79 9.87
C ARG A 447 3.40 0.74 9.22
N ASN A 448 3.22 0.52 7.93
CA ASN A 448 4.10 -0.32 7.15
C ASN A 448 5.34 0.51 6.77
N THR A 449 6.54 0.05 7.16
CA THR A 449 7.79 0.71 6.77
C THR A 449 8.06 0.64 5.25
N LEU A 450 7.26 -0.14 4.52
CA LEU A 450 7.33 -0.29 3.07
C LEU A 450 6.47 0.77 2.37
N LEU A 451 7.04 1.38 1.33
CA LEU A 451 6.36 2.32 0.45
C LEU A 451 5.29 1.62 -0.42
N PRO A 452 4.33 2.35 -1.01
CA PRO A 452 3.22 1.77 -1.78
C PRO A 452 3.68 0.88 -2.93
N GLY A 453 4.69 1.29 -3.70
CA GLY A 453 5.24 0.49 -4.79
C GLY A 453 6.07 -0.72 -4.34
N GLN A 454 6.44 -0.79 -3.07
CA GLN A 454 7.04 -1.99 -2.47
C GLN A 454 5.99 -2.99 -2.00
N ARG A 455 4.78 -2.51 -1.67
CA ARG A 455 3.62 -3.34 -1.31
C ARG A 455 2.88 -3.83 -2.56
N PHE A 456 2.77 -2.97 -3.56
CA PHE A 456 2.07 -3.21 -4.82
C PHE A 456 3.04 -3.22 -5.98
N HIS A 457 3.46 -4.42 -6.39
CA HIS A 457 4.35 -4.61 -7.54
C HIS A 457 3.74 -4.03 -8.83
N PRO A 458 4.53 -3.54 -9.80
CA PRO A 458 4.03 -3.10 -11.11
C PRO A 458 3.02 -4.05 -11.78
N ASP A 459 3.21 -5.37 -11.68
CA ASP A 459 2.22 -6.32 -12.22
C ASP A 459 0.86 -6.24 -11.51
N GLN A 460 0.84 -6.01 -10.19
CA GLN A 460 -0.42 -5.81 -9.45
C GLN A 460 -1.07 -4.48 -9.83
N GLN A 461 -0.27 -3.42 -10.02
CA GLN A 461 -0.76 -2.12 -10.51
C GLN A 461 -1.43 -2.28 -11.88
N CYS A 462 -0.81 -3.03 -12.80
CA CYS A 462 -1.40 -3.37 -14.10
C CYS A 462 -2.69 -4.19 -13.97
N ARG A 463 -2.73 -5.20 -13.10
CA ARG A 463 -3.93 -6.03 -12.90
C ARG A 463 -5.12 -5.24 -12.37
N LEU A 464 -4.89 -4.28 -11.49
CA LEU A 464 -5.96 -3.44 -10.96
C LEU A 464 -6.52 -2.51 -12.04
N LYS A 465 -5.69 -2.01 -12.97
CA LYS A 465 -6.15 -1.11 -14.05
C LYS A 465 -6.80 -1.86 -15.22
N PHE A 466 -6.16 -2.91 -15.73
CA PHE A 466 -6.54 -3.56 -16.99
C PHE A 466 -7.09 -4.99 -16.82
N GLY A 467 -7.21 -5.47 -15.57
CA GLY A 467 -7.77 -6.77 -15.24
C GLY A 467 -6.73 -7.86 -14.98
N SER A 468 -7.18 -8.99 -14.45
CA SER A 468 -6.34 -10.02 -13.83
C SER A 468 -5.31 -10.70 -14.75
N ALA A 469 -5.48 -10.60 -16.08
CA ALA A 469 -4.53 -11.12 -17.07
C ALA A 469 -3.40 -10.14 -17.40
N SER A 470 -3.51 -8.87 -16.99
CA SER A 470 -2.52 -7.85 -17.28
C SER A 470 -1.27 -7.97 -16.39
N MET A 471 -0.11 -7.57 -16.92
CA MET A 471 1.16 -7.53 -16.19
C MET A 471 2.05 -6.40 -16.71
N LYS A 472 3.12 -6.05 -16.00
CA LYS A 472 4.12 -5.10 -16.49
C LYS A 472 4.69 -5.61 -17.81
N ASP A 473 4.74 -4.74 -18.82
CA ASP A 473 5.34 -5.08 -20.11
C ASP A 473 6.82 -5.44 -19.91
N PRO A 474 7.26 -6.68 -20.17
CA PRO A 474 8.63 -7.11 -19.96
C PRO A 474 9.64 -6.41 -20.89
N THR A 475 9.19 -5.85 -22.01
CA THR A 475 10.03 -5.14 -22.98
C THR A 475 10.36 -3.72 -22.54
N GLN A 476 9.56 -3.13 -21.65
CA GLN A 476 9.78 -1.78 -21.14
C GLN A 476 11.05 -1.74 -20.25
N PRO A 477 12.00 -0.82 -20.50
CA PRO A 477 13.13 -0.57 -19.61
C PRO A 477 12.66 -0.25 -18.19
N LEU A 478 13.26 -0.91 -17.20
CA LEU A 478 12.81 -0.82 -15.80
C LEU A 478 12.90 0.59 -15.21
N ASP A 479 13.82 1.44 -15.68
CA ASP A 479 13.97 2.81 -15.20
C ASP A 479 12.82 3.72 -15.66
N LYS A 480 12.16 3.38 -16.78
CA LYS A 480 11.09 4.19 -17.38
C LYS A 480 9.73 4.02 -16.71
N ILE A 481 9.53 2.94 -15.96
CA ILE A 481 8.27 2.68 -15.27
C ILE A 481 7.89 3.80 -14.30
N CYS A 482 8.88 4.51 -13.75
CA CYS A 482 8.65 5.60 -12.80
C CYS A 482 7.95 6.81 -13.44
N GLN A 483 8.04 6.97 -14.77
CA GLN A 483 7.36 8.04 -15.50
C GLN A 483 6.09 7.52 -16.16
N ASP A 484 6.09 6.28 -16.63
CA ASP A 484 4.93 5.66 -17.26
C ASP A 484 5.03 4.14 -17.14
N LEU A 485 4.14 3.50 -16.37
CA LEU A 485 4.09 2.04 -16.32
C LEU A 485 3.36 1.51 -17.55
N GLN A 486 4.05 0.73 -18.38
CA GLN A 486 3.42 0.01 -19.48
C GLN A 486 2.96 -1.37 -19.01
N CYS A 487 1.73 -1.72 -19.38
CA CYS A 487 1.09 -2.97 -19.03
C CYS A 487 0.77 -3.76 -20.30
N LEU A 488 1.15 -5.03 -20.33
CA LEU A 488 0.81 -5.95 -21.39
C LEU A 488 -0.56 -6.57 -21.10
N THR A 489 -1.53 -6.34 -21.98
CA THR A 489 -2.86 -6.94 -21.92
C THR A 489 -3.17 -7.56 -23.27
N ASN A 490 -3.41 -8.87 -23.31
CA ASN A 490 -3.60 -9.63 -24.57
C ASN A 490 -2.48 -9.37 -25.60
N ASN A 491 -1.22 -9.26 -25.12
CA ASN A 491 -0.02 -8.92 -25.90
C ASN A 491 0.02 -7.52 -26.54
N TYR A 492 -0.87 -6.62 -26.13
CA TYR A 492 -0.79 -5.21 -26.49
C TYR A 492 -0.27 -4.38 -25.32
N PRO A 493 0.78 -3.57 -25.51
CA PRO A 493 1.25 -2.66 -24.49
C PRO A 493 0.27 -1.48 -24.36
N LEU A 494 -0.23 -1.26 -23.15
CA LEU A 494 -1.09 -0.15 -22.78
C LEU A 494 -0.39 0.71 -21.72
N THR A 495 -0.41 2.03 -21.91
CA THR A 495 0.08 3.00 -20.92
C THR A 495 -0.88 3.06 -19.73
N SER A 496 -0.35 2.88 -18.52
CA SER A 496 -1.09 2.96 -17.27
C SER A 496 -0.94 4.34 -16.64
N HIS A 497 -0.28 4.43 -15.49
CA HIS A 497 0.08 5.62 -14.74
C HIS A 497 1.57 5.50 -14.36
N PRO A 498 2.26 6.56 -13.92
CA PRO A 498 3.61 6.38 -13.39
C PRO A 498 3.60 5.41 -12.20
N ALA A 499 4.55 4.47 -12.17
CA ALA A 499 4.62 3.44 -11.14
C ALA A 499 4.71 4.07 -9.74
N LEU A 500 4.03 3.46 -8.77
CA LEU A 500 3.95 3.99 -7.41
C LEU A 500 5.34 4.21 -6.78
N GLU A 501 5.43 5.20 -5.90
CA GLU A 501 6.62 5.49 -5.09
C GLU A 501 7.13 4.22 -4.38
N GLY A 502 8.43 3.93 -4.54
CA GLY A 502 9.06 2.73 -4.02
C GLY A 502 9.00 1.51 -4.95
N SER A 503 8.35 1.60 -6.12
CA SER A 503 8.35 0.53 -7.12
C SER A 503 9.77 0.23 -7.58
N PHE A 504 10.12 -1.05 -7.68
CA PHE A 504 11.44 -1.49 -8.15
C PHE A 504 11.66 -1.12 -9.62
N CYS A 505 12.69 -0.34 -9.89
CA CYS A 505 12.99 0.17 -11.24
C CYS A 505 14.41 -0.19 -11.72
N GLY A 506 15.15 -0.98 -10.94
CA GLY A 506 16.50 -1.41 -11.25
C GLY A 506 17.24 -1.93 -10.02
N GLU A 507 18.41 -2.51 -10.22
CA GLU A 507 19.20 -3.10 -9.12
C GLU A 507 19.48 -2.07 -8.01
N ASN A 508 18.99 -2.34 -6.80
CA ASN A 508 19.04 -1.43 -5.64
C ASN A 508 18.45 -0.03 -5.90
N LYS A 509 17.51 0.07 -6.85
CA LYS A 509 16.83 1.31 -7.21
C LYS A 509 15.31 1.18 -7.10
N TYR A 510 14.68 2.32 -6.83
CA TYR A 510 13.23 2.44 -6.72
C TYR A 510 12.73 3.79 -7.27
N CYS A 511 11.43 3.85 -7.59
CA CYS A 511 10.81 5.07 -8.08
C CYS A 511 10.65 6.10 -6.96
N ARG A 512 11.16 7.31 -7.19
CA ARG A 512 10.92 8.50 -6.37
C ARG A 512 10.69 9.73 -7.23
N SER A 513 9.56 10.39 -7.05
CA SER A 513 9.16 11.61 -7.77
C SER A 513 9.32 11.48 -9.29
N GLY A 514 8.97 10.31 -9.83
CA GLY A 514 9.08 10.01 -11.26
C GLY A 514 10.47 9.57 -11.76
N ASN A 515 11.46 9.45 -10.87
CA ASN A 515 12.82 9.07 -11.22
C ASN A 515 13.22 7.72 -10.60
N CYS A 516 14.04 6.95 -11.31
CA CYS A 516 14.61 5.72 -10.79
C CYS A 516 15.91 6.02 -10.01
N VAL A 517 15.80 6.08 -8.68
CA VAL A 517 16.89 6.53 -7.80
C VAL A 517 17.42 5.40 -6.92
N LEU A 518 18.64 5.55 -6.40
CA LEU A 518 19.23 4.57 -5.48
C LEU A 518 18.46 4.51 -4.16
N ARG A 519 18.27 3.30 -3.65
CA ARG A 519 17.69 3.06 -2.33
C ARG A 519 18.72 3.39 -1.24
N PRO A 520 18.34 4.08 -0.15
CA PRO A 520 19.22 4.29 1.00
C PRO A 520 19.73 2.95 1.58
N LEU A 521 21.05 2.87 1.83
CA LEU A 521 21.79 1.65 2.20
C LEU A 521 21.37 1.04 3.56
N GLU A 522 20.56 1.74 4.36
CA GLU A 522 20.17 1.30 5.70
C GLU A 522 19.14 0.17 5.73
N ILE A 523 18.50 -0.16 4.60
CA ILE A 523 17.55 -1.28 4.51
C ILE A 523 17.95 -2.20 3.34
N SER A 524 19.04 -2.95 3.50
CA SER A 524 19.33 -4.09 2.63
C SER A 524 18.37 -5.24 2.95
N LEU A 525 17.19 -5.22 2.33
CA LEU A 525 16.29 -6.36 2.34
C LEU A 525 16.90 -7.47 1.48
N ARG A 526 16.87 -8.71 1.96
CA ARG A 526 17.47 -9.85 1.24
C ARG A 526 16.71 -10.07 -0.08
N PRO A 527 17.41 -10.18 -1.23
CA PRO A 527 16.79 -10.55 -2.49
C PRO A 527 16.00 -11.87 -2.36
N ILE A 528 14.73 -11.84 -2.75
CA ILE A 528 13.88 -13.02 -2.88
C ILE A 528 13.73 -13.27 -4.37
N ASN A 529 14.36 -14.32 -4.88
CA ASN A 529 14.24 -14.65 -6.31
C ASN A 529 12.85 -15.18 -6.63
N GLY A 530 12.34 -14.81 -7.80
CA GLY A 530 11.08 -15.29 -8.31
C GLY A 530 11.08 -16.80 -8.53
N GLY A 531 10.02 -17.45 -8.09
CA GLY A 531 9.67 -18.82 -8.46
C GLY A 531 8.33 -18.86 -9.20
N TRP A 532 8.23 -19.77 -10.17
CA TRP A 532 6.99 -19.98 -10.90
C TRP A 532 5.94 -20.61 -9.99
N GLY A 533 4.75 -20.01 -9.97
CA GLY A 533 3.53 -20.61 -9.47
C GLY A 533 3.07 -21.77 -10.36
N GLN A 534 1.96 -22.38 -9.96
CA GLN A 534 1.39 -23.48 -10.72
C GLN A 534 0.85 -23.00 -12.08
N TRP A 535 0.90 -23.89 -13.07
CA TRP A 535 0.22 -23.68 -14.33
C TRP A 535 -1.30 -23.67 -14.11
N SER A 536 -1.99 -22.74 -14.75
CA SER A 536 -3.44 -22.79 -14.88
C SER A 536 -3.85 -24.07 -15.62
N PRO A 537 -5.08 -24.55 -15.41
CA PRO A 537 -5.70 -25.48 -16.34
C PRO A 537 -5.62 -24.92 -17.77
N PHE A 538 -5.56 -25.81 -18.75
CA PHE A 538 -5.67 -25.41 -20.15
C PHE A 538 -7.06 -24.81 -20.40
N GLY A 539 -7.09 -23.65 -21.07
CA GLY A 539 -8.32 -23.00 -21.51
C GLY A 539 -9.06 -23.80 -22.59
N PRO A 540 -10.22 -23.33 -23.05
CA PRO A 540 -10.95 -23.98 -24.13
C PRO A 540 -10.12 -24.04 -25.42
N CYS A 541 -10.37 -25.07 -26.23
CA CYS A 541 -9.76 -25.21 -27.55
C CYS A 541 -10.25 -24.06 -28.46
N ALA A 542 -9.33 -23.24 -28.94
CA ALA A 542 -9.61 -22.14 -29.85
C ALA A 542 -8.98 -22.42 -31.23
N SER A 543 -9.72 -22.14 -32.29
CA SER A 543 -9.22 -22.15 -33.66
C SER A 543 -10.11 -21.30 -34.55
N SER A 544 -9.53 -20.81 -35.62
CA SER A 544 -10.17 -19.96 -36.63
C SER A 544 -10.54 -20.76 -37.89
N CYS A 545 -10.25 -22.07 -37.91
CA CYS A 545 -10.66 -22.99 -38.95
C CYS A 545 -10.25 -22.56 -40.38
N LEU A 546 -9.12 -21.86 -40.50
CA LEU A 546 -8.57 -21.46 -41.80
C LEU A 546 -8.03 -22.67 -42.55
N SER A 547 -8.28 -22.69 -43.86
CA SER A 547 -7.79 -23.70 -44.79
C SER A 547 -6.63 -23.18 -45.64
N SER A 548 -5.81 -24.10 -46.14
CA SER A 548 -4.90 -23.83 -47.25
C SER A 548 -5.70 -23.63 -48.54
N ASN A 549 -5.06 -23.02 -49.54
CA ASN A 549 -5.61 -22.81 -50.87
C ASN A 549 -6.00 -24.13 -51.59
N ASP A 550 -5.45 -25.27 -51.16
CA ASP A 550 -5.80 -26.62 -51.64
C ASP A 550 -6.97 -27.28 -50.89
N GLY A 551 -7.60 -26.55 -49.96
CA GLY A 551 -8.74 -27.01 -49.18
C GLY A 551 -8.37 -27.94 -48.01
N GLN A 552 -7.08 -28.16 -47.74
CA GLN A 552 -6.64 -28.83 -46.52
C GLN A 552 -6.72 -27.89 -45.32
N LEU A 553 -6.96 -28.43 -44.13
CA LEU A 553 -7.00 -27.63 -42.91
C LEU A 553 -5.58 -27.16 -42.56
N SER A 554 -5.34 -25.86 -42.67
CA SER A 554 -4.06 -25.22 -42.32
C SER A 554 -4.15 -24.48 -40.99
N SER A 555 -5.13 -24.84 -40.16
CA SER A 555 -5.23 -24.37 -38.80
C SER A 555 -5.34 -25.55 -37.85
N GLU A 556 -4.77 -25.40 -36.66
CA GLU A 556 -4.89 -26.38 -35.58
C GLU A 556 -5.64 -25.76 -34.40
N GLY A 557 -6.16 -26.60 -33.50
CA GLY A 557 -6.75 -26.14 -32.25
C GLY A 557 -5.67 -25.87 -31.22
N ILE A 558 -5.76 -24.72 -30.53
CA ILE A 558 -4.81 -24.33 -29.49
C ILE A 558 -5.53 -24.14 -28.16
N MET A 559 -5.01 -24.77 -27.11
CA MET A 559 -5.37 -24.51 -25.72
C MET A 559 -4.21 -23.79 -25.02
N LEU A 560 -4.49 -22.65 -24.37
CA LEU A 560 -3.50 -21.87 -23.63
C LEU A 560 -3.54 -22.19 -22.12
N SER A 561 -2.37 -22.36 -21.52
CA SER A 561 -2.16 -22.47 -20.08
C SER A 561 -1.11 -21.46 -19.66
N THR A 562 -1.35 -20.71 -18.59
CA THR A 562 -0.45 -19.65 -18.11
C THR A 562 -0.02 -19.92 -16.67
N ARG A 563 1.13 -19.39 -16.28
CA ARG A 563 1.63 -19.44 -14.90
C ARG A 563 2.19 -18.08 -14.52
N ARG A 564 2.23 -17.80 -13.22
CA ARG A 564 2.67 -16.52 -12.67
C ARG A 564 4.00 -16.67 -11.95
N CYS A 565 4.79 -15.60 -11.92
CA CYS A 565 6.03 -15.56 -11.15
C CYS A 565 5.74 -15.11 -9.73
N ASP A 566 5.03 -15.93 -8.96
CA ASP A 566 4.45 -15.57 -7.67
C ASP A 566 4.74 -16.58 -6.55
N ASN A 567 5.59 -17.58 -6.77
CA ASN A 567 5.89 -18.64 -5.79
C ASN A 567 7.40 -18.87 -5.56
N PRO A 568 8.11 -17.97 -4.85
CA PRO A 568 7.65 -16.67 -4.36
C PRO A 568 7.75 -15.59 -5.45
N HIS A 569 7.07 -14.46 -5.27
CA HIS A 569 7.26 -13.31 -6.15
C HIS A 569 8.69 -12.73 -5.99
N PRO A 570 9.35 -12.24 -7.07
CA PRO A 570 10.61 -11.54 -6.93
C PRO A 570 10.51 -10.31 -6.01
N GLU A 571 11.34 -10.22 -4.98
CA GLU A 571 11.42 -9.05 -4.09
C GLU A 571 12.87 -8.62 -3.86
N HIS A 572 13.08 -7.36 -3.49
CA HIS A 572 14.37 -6.83 -3.01
C HIS A 572 15.56 -7.05 -3.96
N SER A 573 15.41 -6.77 -5.26
CA SER A 573 16.42 -7.10 -6.29
C SER A 573 16.60 -8.61 -6.55
N GLY A 574 15.64 -9.43 -6.15
CA GLY A 574 15.59 -10.84 -6.53
C GLY A 574 15.40 -11.01 -8.03
N LYS A 575 15.99 -12.07 -8.58
CA LYS A 575 15.94 -12.34 -10.02
C LYS A 575 14.51 -12.67 -10.45
N PRO A 576 14.06 -12.20 -11.63
CA PRO A 576 12.78 -12.62 -12.19
C PRO A 576 12.81 -14.13 -12.50
N CYS A 577 11.63 -14.74 -12.61
CA CYS A 577 11.52 -16.13 -13.02
C CYS A 577 12.12 -16.34 -14.40
N LYS A 578 12.86 -17.45 -14.58
CA LYS A 578 13.43 -17.84 -15.86
C LYS A 578 12.52 -18.86 -16.56
N GLY A 579 12.25 -18.65 -17.85
CA GLY A 579 11.43 -19.54 -18.70
C GLY A 579 10.13 -18.90 -19.18
N LYS A 580 9.31 -19.66 -19.92
CA LYS A 580 8.03 -19.18 -20.48
C LYS A 580 6.96 -19.04 -19.39
N HIS A 581 6.11 -18.01 -19.48
CA HIS A 581 4.96 -17.76 -18.59
C HIS A 581 3.64 -18.31 -19.15
N HIS A 582 3.63 -18.69 -20.42
CA HIS A 582 2.56 -19.39 -21.12
C HIS A 582 3.09 -20.71 -21.68
N ARG A 583 2.18 -21.67 -21.90
CA ARG A 583 2.40 -22.90 -22.66
C ARG A 583 1.14 -23.22 -23.43
N TYR A 584 1.30 -23.91 -24.54
CA TYR A 584 0.21 -24.26 -25.43
C TYR A 584 0.09 -25.77 -25.52
N LYS A 585 -1.09 -26.24 -25.92
CA LYS A 585 -1.31 -27.64 -26.26
C LYS A 585 -2.24 -27.70 -27.47
N LEU A 586 -1.95 -28.60 -28.39
CA LEU A 586 -2.82 -28.84 -29.53
C LEU A 586 -4.09 -29.59 -29.10
N CYS A 587 -5.20 -29.31 -29.78
CA CYS A 587 -6.47 -29.96 -29.56
C CYS A 587 -7.18 -30.26 -30.89
N HIS A 588 -7.88 -31.38 -30.93
CA HIS A 588 -8.54 -31.84 -32.16
C HIS A 588 -9.71 -30.96 -32.58
N LEU A 589 -9.72 -30.59 -33.86
CA LEU A 589 -10.71 -29.71 -34.47
C LEU A 589 -11.99 -30.41 -34.97
N SER A 590 -12.10 -31.73 -34.79
CA SER A 590 -13.15 -32.61 -35.33
C SER A 590 -14.57 -32.12 -35.06
N HIS A 591 -14.79 -31.41 -33.96
CA HIS A 591 -16.08 -30.88 -33.54
C HIS A 591 -16.19 -29.35 -33.59
N LEU A 592 -15.07 -28.64 -33.76
CA LEU A 592 -14.98 -27.17 -33.74
C LEU A 592 -15.06 -26.56 -35.14
N CYS A 593 -14.51 -27.25 -36.15
CA CYS A 593 -14.44 -26.77 -37.52
C CYS A 593 -15.32 -27.64 -38.43
N PRO A 594 -16.62 -27.37 -38.56
CA PRO A 594 -17.45 -28.03 -39.57
C PRO A 594 -16.87 -27.73 -40.97
N LYS A 595 -16.86 -28.74 -41.86
CA LYS A 595 -16.26 -28.65 -43.21
C LYS A 595 -16.95 -27.64 -44.15
N LEU A 596 -18.04 -27.00 -43.73
CA LEU A 596 -18.79 -26.03 -44.53
C LEU A 596 -18.36 -24.61 -44.13
N ASN A 597 -17.95 -23.82 -45.12
CA ASN A 597 -17.56 -22.38 -45.03
C ASN A 597 -16.24 -22.07 -44.31
N GLN A 598 -15.19 -22.89 -44.49
CA GLN A 598 -13.83 -22.52 -44.08
C GLN A 598 -13.25 -21.48 -45.06
N LEU A 599 -12.74 -20.36 -44.55
CA LEU A 599 -12.00 -19.38 -45.36
C LEU A 599 -10.58 -19.87 -45.58
N SER A 600 -10.05 -19.67 -46.79
CA SER A 600 -8.63 -19.89 -47.04
C SER A 600 -7.79 -18.81 -46.34
N ILE A 601 -6.52 -19.11 -46.06
CA ILE A 601 -5.55 -18.11 -45.55
C ILE A 601 -5.48 -16.89 -46.47
N SER A 602 -5.52 -17.09 -47.79
CA SER A 602 -5.51 -16.02 -48.79
C SER A 602 -6.78 -15.16 -48.74
N ASP A 603 -7.95 -15.80 -48.59
CA ASP A 603 -9.22 -15.09 -48.51
C ASP A 603 -9.34 -14.30 -47.21
N TYR A 604 -8.86 -14.86 -46.10
CA TYR A 604 -8.80 -14.14 -44.82
C TYR A 604 -7.91 -12.89 -44.93
N ALA A 605 -6.72 -13.03 -45.50
CA ALA A 605 -5.81 -11.91 -45.72
C ALA A 605 -6.43 -10.83 -46.61
N THR A 606 -7.06 -11.24 -47.71
CA THR A 606 -7.75 -10.36 -48.66
C THR A 606 -8.98 -9.69 -48.01
N HIS A 607 -9.70 -10.37 -47.13
CA HIS A 607 -10.82 -9.77 -46.39
C HIS A 607 -10.33 -8.64 -45.48
N ILE A 608 -9.24 -8.85 -44.74
CA ILE A 608 -8.64 -7.81 -43.90
C ILE A 608 -8.11 -6.64 -44.75
N CYS A 609 -7.42 -6.93 -45.85
CA CYS A 609 -6.84 -5.91 -46.71
C CYS A 609 -7.89 -5.10 -47.49
N SER A 610 -9.00 -5.72 -47.91
CA SER A 610 -10.11 -5.03 -48.56
C SER A 610 -10.84 -4.09 -47.60
N ALA A 611 -11.05 -4.51 -46.35
CA ALA A 611 -11.56 -3.64 -45.29
C ALA A 611 -10.61 -2.46 -45.02
N ALA A 612 -9.29 -2.71 -44.99
CA ALA A 612 -8.30 -1.65 -44.83
C ALA A 612 -8.28 -0.67 -46.01
N ALA A 613 -8.44 -1.17 -47.24
CA ALA A 613 -8.47 -0.37 -48.46
C ALA A 613 -9.64 0.62 -48.50
N ALA A 614 -10.75 0.35 -47.80
CA ALA A 614 -11.86 1.30 -47.67
C ALA A 614 -11.47 2.62 -46.96
N SER A 615 -10.37 2.61 -46.21
CA SER A 615 -9.85 3.77 -45.48
C SER A 615 -8.46 4.24 -45.95
N ASN A 616 -7.83 3.49 -46.87
CA ASN A 616 -6.50 3.78 -47.37
C ASN A 616 -6.40 3.50 -48.87
N GLU A 617 -6.44 4.58 -49.67
CA GLU A 617 -6.41 4.52 -51.13
C GLU A 617 -5.11 3.95 -51.73
N GLN A 618 -4.05 3.79 -50.93
CA GLN A 618 -2.79 3.20 -51.40
C GLN A 618 -2.86 1.67 -51.51
N LEU A 619 -3.85 1.03 -50.88
CA LEU A 619 -4.02 -0.43 -50.86
C LEU A 619 -4.85 -0.90 -52.06
N THR A 620 -4.51 -2.08 -52.59
CA THR A 620 -5.30 -2.75 -53.64
C THR A 620 -6.50 -3.51 -53.08
N GLY A 621 -6.49 -3.82 -51.78
CA GLY A 621 -7.45 -4.70 -51.14
C GLY A 621 -7.06 -6.18 -51.15
N SER A 622 -6.02 -6.56 -51.90
CA SER A 622 -5.50 -7.93 -51.91
C SER A 622 -4.51 -8.14 -50.76
N GLY A 623 -4.52 -9.33 -50.15
CA GLY A 623 -3.66 -9.67 -49.02
C GLY A 623 -3.10 -11.08 -49.08
N GLU A 624 -1.94 -11.29 -48.45
CA GLU A 624 -1.24 -12.57 -48.40
C GLU A 624 -0.54 -12.81 -47.06
N GLN A 625 -0.16 -14.06 -46.80
CA GLN A 625 0.75 -14.45 -45.73
C GLN A 625 2.15 -14.60 -46.31
N LEU A 626 3.15 -13.96 -45.69
CA LEU A 626 4.54 -14.05 -46.13
C LEU A 626 5.36 -14.89 -45.14
N GLU A 627 6.22 -15.73 -45.69
CA GLU A 627 7.28 -16.39 -44.91
C GLU A 627 8.27 -15.33 -44.44
N HIS A 628 8.63 -15.36 -43.16
CA HIS A 628 9.51 -14.33 -42.60
C HIS A 628 10.36 -14.88 -41.44
N PRO A 629 11.67 -14.55 -41.36
CA PRO A 629 12.55 -15.05 -40.30
C PRO A 629 12.21 -14.51 -38.89
N ASP A 630 11.65 -13.30 -38.82
CA ASP A 630 11.06 -12.74 -37.57
C ASP A 630 9.71 -13.39 -37.24
N VAL A 631 9.64 -14.02 -36.06
CA VAL A 631 8.48 -14.74 -35.54
C VAL A 631 7.21 -13.90 -35.51
N ASN A 632 7.32 -12.60 -35.28
CA ASN A 632 6.17 -11.69 -35.23
C ASN A 632 5.60 -11.43 -36.62
N LYS A 633 6.47 -11.37 -37.63
CA LYS A 633 6.11 -11.00 -39.00
C LYS A 633 5.57 -12.18 -39.80
N ALA A 634 5.96 -13.40 -39.45
CA ALA A 634 5.44 -14.64 -40.06
C ALA A 634 3.94 -14.86 -39.83
N CYS A 635 3.36 -14.22 -38.80
CA CYS A 635 1.93 -14.23 -38.51
C CYS A 635 1.22 -12.91 -38.85
N SER A 636 1.89 -12.01 -39.58
CA SER A 636 1.26 -10.78 -40.06
C SER A 636 0.51 -11.00 -41.37
N VAL A 637 -0.61 -10.29 -41.52
CA VAL A 637 -1.30 -10.13 -42.81
C VAL A 637 -0.62 -9.01 -43.58
N TRP A 638 -0.20 -9.30 -44.82
CA TRP A 638 0.48 -8.35 -45.70
C TRP A 638 -0.47 -7.92 -46.81
N CYS A 639 -0.69 -6.61 -46.93
CA CYS A 639 -1.56 -6.04 -47.94
C CYS A 639 -0.74 -5.46 -49.09
N LEU A 640 -1.14 -5.77 -50.32
CA LEU A 640 -0.49 -5.29 -51.53
C LEU A 640 -0.89 -3.83 -51.80
N THR A 641 0.08 -2.96 -52.00
CA THR A 641 -0.10 -1.57 -52.40
C THR A 641 -0.24 -1.45 -53.92
N LYS A 642 -0.79 -0.32 -54.38
CA LYS A 642 -0.85 0.00 -55.83
C LYS A 642 0.53 0.16 -56.48
N THR A 643 1.58 0.37 -55.67
CA THR A 643 2.98 0.43 -56.13
C THR A 643 3.63 -0.95 -56.27
N GLY A 644 2.94 -2.02 -55.89
CA GLY A 644 3.46 -3.39 -55.92
C GLY A 644 4.29 -3.80 -54.69
N GLU A 645 4.31 -2.97 -53.65
CA GLU A 645 4.95 -3.27 -52.37
C GLU A 645 3.94 -3.92 -51.41
N THR A 646 4.43 -4.58 -50.37
CA THR A 646 3.58 -5.14 -49.31
C THR A 646 3.75 -4.36 -48.02
N ILE A 647 2.63 -4.00 -47.39
CA ILE A 647 2.63 -3.35 -46.08
C ILE A 647 1.75 -4.13 -45.10
N SER A 648 2.18 -4.18 -43.85
CA SER A 648 1.38 -4.72 -42.75
C SER A 648 1.25 -3.68 -41.65
N ARG A 649 0.04 -3.47 -41.14
CA ARG A 649 -0.25 -2.54 -40.03
C ARG A 649 -0.93 -3.27 -38.89
N ASN A 650 -0.15 -4.04 -38.13
CA ASN A 650 -0.59 -4.85 -36.98
C ASN A 650 -1.75 -5.82 -37.26
N TRP A 651 -2.09 -6.08 -38.52
CA TRP A 651 -3.03 -7.13 -38.90
C TRP A 651 -2.36 -8.48 -38.73
N LYS A 652 -3.00 -9.37 -37.98
CA LYS A 652 -2.43 -10.68 -37.61
C LYS A 652 -3.35 -11.80 -38.04
N PHE A 653 -2.74 -12.91 -38.42
CA PHE A 653 -3.47 -14.16 -38.52
C PHE A 653 -3.89 -14.63 -37.13
N PRO A 654 -5.07 -15.23 -37.02
CA PRO A 654 -5.61 -15.70 -35.76
C PRO A 654 -4.90 -16.96 -35.26
N ASP A 655 -5.07 -17.25 -33.97
CA ASP A 655 -4.38 -18.36 -33.31
C ASP A 655 -4.76 -19.71 -33.92
N GLY A 656 -3.76 -20.58 -34.08
CA GLY A 656 -3.88 -21.86 -34.75
C GLY A 656 -3.52 -21.82 -36.23
N THR A 657 -3.41 -20.65 -36.86
CA THR A 657 -3.07 -20.55 -38.30
C THR A 657 -1.65 -21.01 -38.55
N GLN A 658 -1.44 -21.89 -39.52
CA GLN A 658 -0.10 -22.34 -39.91
C GLN A 658 0.77 -21.16 -40.35
N CYS A 659 2.02 -21.15 -39.90
CA CYS A 659 3.00 -20.12 -40.24
C CYS A 659 4.33 -20.75 -40.60
N LYS A 660 5.20 -20.00 -41.27
CA LYS A 660 6.52 -20.48 -41.70
C LYS A 660 7.59 -19.44 -41.45
N MET A 661 8.69 -19.87 -40.83
CA MET A 661 9.90 -19.08 -40.69
C MET A 661 10.96 -19.62 -41.65
N GLY A 662 11.53 -18.77 -42.50
CA GLY A 662 12.44 -19.18 -43.58
C GLY A 662 13.75 -19.88 -43.16
N ASN A 663 14.02 -20.05 -41.86
CA ASN A 663 15.22 -20.71 -41.32
C ASN A 663 14.94 -22.09 -40.68
N VAL A 664 13.71 -22.62 -40.79
CA VAL A 664 13.29 -23.88 -40.14
C VAL A 664 12.92 -24.92 -41.21
N THR A 665 13.41 -26.16 -41.07
CA THR A 665 13.13 -27.27 -42.00
C THR A 665 11.65 -27.64 -42.02
N ASP A 666 11.11 -28.06 -43.17
CA ASP A 666 9.68 -28.39 -43.43
C ASP A 666 9.03 -29.45 -42.51
N VAL A 667 9.78 -30.07 -41.61
CA VAL A 667 9.31 -31.16 -40.72
C VAL A 667 8.70 -30.63 -39.41
N VAL A 668 8.89 -29.35 -39.09
CA VAL A 668 8.44 -28.76 -37.83
C VAL A 668 7.07 -28.12 -37.99
N LYS A 669 6.08 -28.54 -37.20
CA LYS A 669 4.76 -27.90 -37.17
C LYS A 669 4.85 -26.54 -36.47
N MET A 670 4.37 -25.50 -37.14
CA MET A 670 4.42 -24.14 -36.63
C MET A 670 3.08 -23.45 -36.82
N TYR A 671 2.60 -22.80 -35.77
CA TYR A 671 1.30 -22.14 -35.76
C TYR A 671 1.39 -20.76 -35.11
N CYS A 672 0.56 -19.84 -35.58
CA CYS A 672 0.38 -18.54 -34.99
C CYS A 672 -0.26 -18.68 -33.62
N VAL A 673 0.35 -18.04 -32.63
CA VAL A 673 -0.17 -17.94 -31.28
C VAL A 673 0.12 -16.54 -30.76
N GLU A 674 -0.94 -15.82 -30.42
CA GLU A 674 -0.89 -14.43 -29.99
C GLU A 674 -0.12 -13.52 -30.98
N GLY A 675 -0.24 -13.80 -32.28
CA GLY A 675 0.41 -13.04 -33.35
C GLY A 675 1.90 -13.33 -33.57
N MET A 676 2.45 -14.35 -32.90
CA MET A 676 3.80 -14.87 -33.10
C MET A 676 3.74 -16.29 -33.68
N CYS A 677 4.66 -16.61 -34.59
CA CYS A 677 4.79 -17.97 -35.08
C CYS A 677 5.55 -18.82 -34.05
N GLU A 678 4.94 -19.88 -33.52
CA GLU A 678 5.52 -20.76 -32.51
C GLU A 678 5.73 -22.18 -33.05
N VAL A 679 6.78 -22.84 -32.56
CA VAL A 679 7.12 -24.23 -32.89
C VAL A 679 6.43 -25.20 -31.95
N PHE A 680 5.86 -26.27 -32.48
CA PHE A 680 5.24 -27.35 -31.72
C PHE A 680 6.02 -28.66 -31.94
N GLU A 681 6.46 -29.31 -30.85
CA GLU A 681 7.16 -30.60 -30.89
C GLU A 681 6.16 -31.77 -30.98
N GLU A 682 6.50 -32.86 -31.68
CA GLU A 682 5.59 -34.00 -31.94
C GLU A 682 5.01 -34.67 -30.67
N ASN A 683 5.63 -34.49 -29.50
CA ASN A 683 5.15 -35.02 -28.21
C ASN A 683 4.06 -34.18 -27.54
N GLU A 684 3.65 -33.04 -28.12
CA GLU A 684 2.59 -32.17 -27.59
C GLU A 684 1.20 -32.43 -28.21
N LEU A 685 1.10 -33.40 -29.14
CA LEU A 685 -0.14 -33.96 -29.64
C LEU A 685 -0.65 -34.98 -28.62
N SER A 686 -1.69 -34.67 -27.84
CA SER A 686 -2.34 -35.71 -27.04
C SER A 686 -3.25 -36.57 -27.91
N GLU A 687 -3.17 -37.89 -27.69
CA GLU A 687 -4.22 -38.86 -27.98
C GLU A 687 -5.64 -38.35 -27.65
#